data_AF-A0A960PVC3-F1
#
_entry.id   AF-A0A960PVC3-F1
#
_cell.length_a   1.000
_cell.length_b   1.000
_cell.length_c   1.000
_cell.angle_alpha   90.00
_cell.angle_beta   90.00
_cell.angle_gamma   90.00
#
_symmetry.space_group_name_H-M   'P 1'
#
loop_
_entity.id
_entity.type
_entity.pdbx_description
1 polymer ?
#
loop_
_entity_poly.entity_id
_entity_poly.type
_entity_poly.pdbx_seq_one_letter_code
_entity_poly.pdbx_strand_id
1 'polypeptide(L)'
;MRKGYRNPFLRSALAASAAVLSSAALHAEDLAFSGTGTVRLLAQDWAAYMPSTSTFNGEINDGGRLFWRGSAGDGQYIHFDLTRLSGLTVSSDASVTLQGARTQWGDSVTDSFIATANGSWTAAGGAAIPGATAIGDATNATGSYAENAPVSWGIGSSTFQGYVDNASSFNGLAIIGGAGSTMHFWAPLNPYLEVTTNADMTNVVTVTGGASWNAGNYSFTNGVLSINDGVAGGTSGAGAVTINSLGTVFVNGNSGDNRYWAIDSTTINSGGVLVMQGHSHIHNLTLNGGELAGIRPNGSWGSWSFDDATVVTGNATSTISAQEVNFDNGNFTVDSGSTLNITGSIRSGQIIKAGEGSMVLSGSNASSGGITIDGGTLVAAKSAQDNGIHTLGSGNLTINNGGTLRSAVNWATSSEWNGTSVGTITINQGGSWEIEALGQTVRNGLFLNGGSVSGTLSNADWGALHLKSDVTAGGNAVSSIAVDTALSGSKTITVESGSQLNYSGVIHNQIGTNSGITKAGGGTLVLSAANSYTGGTSVNGGSLQISGSGTIGIGALSVGNGASLDLGGSTQVLGGQLNSGGAGNGAVGTIANGTLDLNGQSAFLQSGTFTMNLTGGGNSRLWIGGDGAATVELGGNNTSTFSDSNSTIIGHETTGAAGTVKLLSATALGPNGQNTQVHSGTLDLNGQTNVTVSTILLNNGNLANSNTGAAASYSGVVTFNGTTPQIGGDGDIMLSGELTSGGFTKTGSGTLTLAGTSSYTGATTVSLGSLVVNGNISTSVLTTVEDGASLSG
;
A
#
# COMPACT_ATOMS: atom_id res chain seq x y z
N MET A 1 10.45 73.49 30.51
CA MET A 1 11.74 73.44 31.25
C MET A 1 11.90 72.01 31.77
N ARG A 2 12.48 71.06 31.02
CA ARG A 2 13.91 70.67 30.93
C ARG A 2 14.67 70.52 32.26
N LYS A 3 14.86 69.26 32.67
CA LYS A 3 16.11 68.53 33.07
C LYS A 3 15.67 67.41 34.05
N GLY A 4 15.88 66.11 33.78
CA GLY A 4 17.14 65.41 33.51
C GLY A 4 17.52 64.67 34.80
N TYR A 5 17.52 63.34 34.87
CA TYR A 5 18.68 62.48 34.53
C TYR A 5 18.25 61.06 34.08
N ARG A 6 19.03 60.47 33.17
CA ARG A 6 18.94 59.08 32.65
C ARG A 6 19.86 58.13 33.44
N ASN A 7 19.39 56.88 33.64
CA ASN A 7 20.02 55.52 33.62
C ASN A 7 21.43 55.29 34.23
N PRO A 8 21.84 54.05 34.67
CA PRO A 8 21.45 52.73 34.13
C PRO A 8 21.43 51.50 35.10
N PHE A 9 21.03 50.32 34.58
CA PHE A 9 21.43 48.95 34.96
C PHE A 9 21.63 48.58 36.45
N LEU A 10 20.76 47.71 36.98
CA LEU A 10 21.18 46.57 37.79
C LEU A 10 20.11 45.47 37.76
N ARG A 11 20.50 44.38 37.10
CA ARG A 11 19.93 43.03 37.27
C ARG A 11 20.02 42.66 38.75
N SER A 12 18.94 42.16 39.31
CA SER A 12 19.03 41.21 40.42
C SER A 12 17.87 40.24 40.32
N ALA A 13 18.23 38.99 40.06
CA ALA A 13 17.38 37.82 40.21
C ALA A 13 16.65 37.88 41.56
N LEU A 14 15.34 37.66 41.54
CA LEU A 14 14.63 37.21 42.73
C LEU A 14 14.47 35.70 42.62
N ALA A 15 15.35 35.00 43.32
CA ALA A 15 15.17 33.59 43.64
C ALA A 15 14.10 33.45 44.75
N ALA A 16 13.14 32.58 44.48
CA ALA A 16 12.37 31.74 45.40
C ALA A 16 11.88 32.33 46.74
N SER A 17 10.58 32.64 46.79
CA SER A 17 9.69 32.22 47.88
C SER A 17 8.28 32.09 47.31
N ALA A 18 7.56 31.02 47.65
CA ALA A 18 6.22 30.69 47.18
C ALA A 18 5.36 31.96 46.96
N ALA A 19 5.01 32.22 45.70
CA ALA A 19 4.26 33.42 45.35
C ALA A 19 2.80 33.22 45.78
N VAL A 20 2.45 33.67 46.99
CA VAL A 20 1.06 34.00 47.32
C VAL A 20 0.76 35.29 46.56
N LEU A 21 0.36 35.16 45.29
CA LEU A 21 0.03 36.29 44.44
C LEU A 21 -1.39 36.76 44.79
N SER A 22 -1.47 38.00 45.29
CA SER A 22 -2.73 38.67 45.60
C SER A 22 -3.61 38.83 44.35
N SER A 23 -4.93 38.82 44.54
CA SER A 23 -6.06 38.94 43.59
C SER A 23 -6.04 39.99 42.44
N ALA A 24 -4.92 40.61 42.10
CA ALA A 24 -4.81 41.50 40.95
C ALA A 24 -4.38 40.72 39.70
N ALA A 25 -5.05 40.99 38.59
CA ALA A 25 -4.72 40.51 37.25
C ALA A 25 -3.23 40.75 36.93
N LEU A 26 -2.46 39.68 36.72
CA LEU A 26 -1.07 39.75 36.28
C LEU A 26 -1.03 39.84 34.76
N HIS A 27 -0.35 40.87 34.25
CA HIS A 27 0.01 40.94 32.83
C HIS A 27 1.10 39.89 32.57
N ALA A 28 0.95 39.09 31.51
CA ALA A 28 1.80 37.96 31.15
C ALA A 28 3.17 38.37 30.55
N GLU A 29 3.70 39.52 30.96
CA GLU A 29 5.02 39.98 30.56
C GLU A 29 6.09 39.24 31.38
N ASP A 30 6.59 38.15 30.78
CA ASP A 30 7.73 37.32 31.16
C ASP A 30 7.62 36.58 32.51
N LEU A 31 6.54 35.80 32.69
CA LEU A 31 6.44 34.87 33.82
C LEU A 31 7.38 33.67 33.58
N ALA A 32 8.47 33.64 34.34
CA ALA A 32 9.38 32.51 34.46
C ALA A 32 9.12 31.78 35.79
N PHE A 33 8.69 30.53 35.72
CA PHE A 33 8.46 29.73 36.91
C PHE A 33 9.73 28.94 37.29
N SER A 34 10.18 29.08 38.55
CA SER A 34 11.38 28.43 39.10
C SER A 34 11.13 27.94 40.54
N GLY A 35 11.62 26.74 40.91
CA GLY A 35 11.43 26.11 42.23
C GLY A 35 12.37 24.95 42.54
N THR A 36 12.18 24.25 43.67
CA THR A 36 12.97 23.05 44.03
C THR A 36 12.59 21.84 43.16
N GLY A 37 13.58 21.07 42.71
CA GLY A 37 13.45 20.05 41.66
C GLY A 37 12.56 18.89 42.05
N THR A 38 11.40 18.78 41.41
CA THR A 38 10.51 17.64 41.56
C THR A 38 9.92 17.32 40.18
N VAL A 39 9.99 16.05 39.78
CA VAL A 39 9.52 15.55 38.48
C VAL A 39 8.24 14.76 38.71
N ARG A 40 7.17 15.11 38.02
CA ARG A 40 5.93 14.34 38.01
C ARG A 40 5.88 13.46 36.76
N LEU A 41 5.82 12.15 36.96
CA LEU A 41 5.67 11.13 35.94
C LEU A 41 4.23 10.61 35.98
N LEU A 42 3.52 10.71 34.87
CA LEU A 42 2.20 10.13 34.74
C LEU A 42 2.32 8.65 34.41
N ALA A 43 1.33 7.86 34.84
CA ALA A 43 1.23 6.48 34.38
C ALA A 43 0.98 6.46 32.88
N GLN A 44 1.80 5.72 32.12
CA GLN A 44 1.62 5.54 30.68
C GLN A 44 0.47 4.58 30.38
N ASP A 45 0.25 3.56 31.23
CA ASP A 45 -0.84 2.59 31.09
C ASP A 45 -1.38 2.13 32.46
N TRP A 46 -2.69 1.81 32.50
CA TRP A 46 -3.39 1.19 33.63
C TRP A 46 -4.28 0.04 33.12
N ALA A 47 -3.96 -1.20 33.50
CA ALA A 47 -4.76 -2.37 33.15
C ALA A 47 -5.49 -2.93 34.38
N ALA A 48 -6.82 -3.04 34.27
CA ALA A 48 -7.64 -3.87 35.14
C ALA A 48 -8.00 -5.15 34.39
N TYR A 49 -7.86 -6.30 35.05
CA TYR A 49 -8.38 -7.61 34.61
C TYR A 49 -7.61 -8.27 33.45
N MET A 50 -7.02 -9.46 33.69
CA MET A 50 -6.53 -10.34 32.63
C MET A 50 -7.42 -11.60 32.53
N PRO A 51 -8.21 -11.79 31.45
CA PRO A 51 -8.61 -13.10 31.00
C PRO A 51 -7.52 -13.76 30.13
N SER A 52 -7.57 -15.08 30.08
CA SER A 52 -6.48 -16.03 29.84
C SER A 52 -5.81 -16.09 28.44
N THR A 53 -5.78 -15.05 27.61
CA THR A 53 -5.13 -15.15 26.26
C THR A 53 -4.42 -13.90 25.71
N SER A 54 -4.10 -12.87 26.49
CA SER A 54 -3.29 -11.75 25.99
C SER A 54 -1.79 -11.93 26.28
N THR A 55 -1.00 -12.22 25.26
CA THR A 55 0.47 -12.19 25.31
C THR A 55 0.98 -10.76 25.13
N PHE A 56 1.71 -10.25 26.10
CA PHE A 56 2.44 -8.98 26.04
C PHE A 56 3.56 -9.13 25.00
N ASN A 57 3.43 -8.52 23.82
CA ASN A 57 4.43 -8.69 22.75
C ASN A 57 5.64 -7.79 23.04
N GLY A 58 6.83 -8.41 23.10
CA GLY A 58 8.00 -7.92 23.80
C GLY A 58 8.92 -6.96 23.02
N GLU A 59 8.39 -5.95 22.34
CA GLU A 59 9.25 -4.93 21.71
C GLU A 59 8.87 -3.53 22.18
N ILE A 60 9.85 -2.85 22.77
CA ILE A 60 9.83 -1.52 23.43
C ILE A 60 9.28 -1.53 24.87
N ASN A 61 10.14 -1.79 25.85
CA ASN A 61 9.87 -1.44 27.25
C ASN A 61 11.15 -0.98 27.97
N ASP A 62 11.48 0.30 27.85
CA ASP A 62 12.50 0.99 28.66
C ASP A 62 11.83 1.77 29.81
N GLY A 63 11.04 1.10 30.67
CA GLY A 63 10.27 1.75 31.74
C GLY A 63 10.02 0.87 32.97
N GLY A 64 9.93 1.49 34.15
CA GLY A 64 9.75 0.82 35.44
C GLY A 64 8.28 0.53 35.75
N ARG A 65 7.94 -0.72 36.09
CA ARG A 65 6.57 -1.16 36.39
C ARG A 65 6.30 -1.24 37.89
N LEU A 66 5.18 -0.67 38.35
CA LEU A 66 4.66 -0.82 39.70
C LEU A 66 3.54 -1.87 39.70
N PHE A 67 3.66 -2.89 40.56
CA PHE A 67 2.70 -4.00 40.65
C PHE A 67 1.90 -3.95 41.96
N TRP A 68 0.60 -4.28 41.87
CA TRP A 68 -0.27 -4.54 43.03
C TRP A 68 -1.03 -5.86 42.84
N ARG A 69 -0.95 -6.78 43.82
CA ARG A 69 -1.74 -8.03 43.84
C ARG A 69 -2.76 -8.00 44.97
N GLY A 70 -4.04 -8.10 44.60
CA GLY A 70 -5.13 -8.37 45.55
C GLY A 70 -5.22 -9.86 45.90
N SER A 71 -6.07 -10.22 46.87
CA SER A 71 -6.20 -11.59 47.40
C SER A 71 -6.76 -12.63 46.40
N ALA A 72 -7.19 -12.22 45.21
CA ALA A 72 -7.86 -13.09 44.23
C ALA A 72 -6.94 -13.59 43.10
N GLY A 73 -5.62 -13.35 43.15
CA GLY A 73 -4.71 -13.75 42.08
C GLY A 73 -4.70 -12.78 40.87
N ASP A 74 -5.56 -11.77 40.87
CA ASP A 74 -5.59 -10.70 39.88
C ASP A 74 -4.54 -9.62 40.21
N GLY A 75 -3.52 -9.51 39.36
CA GLY A 75 -2.54 -8.41 39.43
C GLY A 75 -3.04 -7.20 38.64
N GLN A 76 -3.03 -6.02 39.26
CA GLN A 76 -3.13 -4.75 38.56
C GLN A 76 -1.74 -4.13 38.51
N TYR A 77 -1.38 -3.50 37.39
CA TYR A 77 -0.10 -2.82 37.25
C TYR A 77 -0.30 -1.38 36.76
N ILE A 78 0.62 -0.53 37.18
CA ILE A 78 0.72 0.87 36.77
C ILE A 78 2.14 1.03 36.20
N HIS A 79 2.22 1.43 34.94
CA HIS A 79 3.51 1.63 34.27
C HIS A 79 3.89 3.10 34.28
N PHE A 80 5.10 3.43 34.75
CA PHE A 80 5.66 4.78 34.66
C PHE A 80 6.88 4.75 33.75
N ASP A 81 6.94 5.69 32.82
CA ASP A 81 8.16 5.91 32.03
C ASP A 81 9.14 6.76 32.82
N LEU A 82 10.24 6.12 33.18
CA LEU A 82 11.30 6.69 34.01
C LEU A 82 12.41 7.31 33.16
N THR A 83 12.32 7.30 31.82
CA THR A 83 13.33 7.90 30.94
C THR A 83 13.50 9.40 31.21
N ARG A 84 12.44 10.07 31.68
CA ARG A 84 12.47 11.48 32.13
C ARG A 84 13.32 11.73 33.37
N LEU A 85 13.72 10.69 34.10
CA LEU A 85 14.66 10.78 35.22
C LEU A 85 16.10 10.47 34.81
N SER A 86 16.33 10.05 33.55
CA SER A 86 17.67 9.70 33.06
C SER A 86 18.62 10.89 33.16
N GLY A 87 19.75 10.68 33.85
CA GLY A 87 20.75 11.73 34.10
C GLY A 87 20.45 12.67 35.28
N LEU A 88 19.29 12.54 35.95
CA LEU A 88 18.96 13.31 37.16
C LEU A 88 19.37 12.54 38.41
N THR A 89 19.78 13.25 39.47
CA THR A 89 20.01 12.64 40.79
C THR A 89 18.74 12.79 41.62
N VAL A 90 18.12 11.65 41.98
CA VAL A 90 17.00 11.62 42.93
C VAL A 90 17.52 12.08 44.29
N SER A 91 16.95 13.14 44.84
CA SER A 91 17.50 13.86 46.00
C SER A 91 16.62 13.76 47.26
N SER A 92 15.42 13.17 47.15
CA SER A 92 14.60 12.79 48.30
C SER A 92 13.60 11.68 47.96
N ASP A 93 12.83 11.28 48.98
CA ASP A 93 11.64 10.42 48.96
C ASP A 93 10.79 10.59 47.69
N ALA A 94 10.45 9.48 47.05
CA ALA A 94 9.52 9.46 45.92
C ALA A 94 8.11 9.13 46.42
N SER A 95 7.11 9.87 45.97
CA SER A 95 5.72 9.67 46.39
C SER A 95 4.82 9.33 45.21
N VAL A 96 4.08 8.24 45.29
CA VAL A 96 3.05 7.85 44.31
C VAL A 96 1.71 8.38 44.78
N THR A 97 1.09 9.27 44.02
CA THR A 97 -0.25 9.77 44.34
C THR A 97 -1.30 9.10 43.48
N LEU A 98 -2.34 8.58 44.13
CA LEU A 98 -3.53 8.01 43.47
C LEU A 98 -4.72 8.95 43.72
N GLN A 99 -5.18 9.67 42.69
CA GLN A 99 -6.39 10.49 42.82
C GLN A 99 -7.65 9.62 42.66
N GLY A 100 -8.58 9.68 43.64
CA GLY A 100 -9.91 9.08 43.55
C GLY A 100 -10.12 7.71 44.24
N ALA A 101 -9.19 7.25 45.08
CA ALA A 101 -9.33 5.99 45.83
C ALA A 101 -10.17 6.16 47.12
N ARG A 102 -11.10 5.24 47.40
CA ARG A 102 -11.71 5.04 48.74
C ARG A 102 -11.41 3.63 49.23
N THR A 103 -10.95 3.49 50.46
CA THR A 103 -11.01 2.24 51.22
C THR A 103 -12.45 2.02 51.67
N GLN A 104 -13.02 0.83 51.47
CA GLN A 104 -14.41 0.59 51.86
C GLN A 104 -14.58 0.50 53.38
N TRP A 105 -13.53 0.17 54.15
CA TRP A 105 -13.61 -0.03 55.60
C TRP A 105 -12.56 0.83 56.34
N GLY A 106 -12.99 1.95 56.92
CA GLY A 106 -12.24 2.78 57.87
C GLY A 106 -11.45 3.94 57.25
N ASP A 107 -11.88 5.16 57.60
CA ASP A 107 -11.33 6.51 57.39
C ASP A 107 -10.74 6.90 56.02
N SER A 108 -11.12 8.10 55.56
CA SER A 108 -10.62 8.71 54.33
C SER A 108 -9.11 8.93 54.40
N VAL A 109 -8.34 8.17 53.61
CA VAL A 109 -6.98 8.57 53.26
C VAL A 109 -7.11 9.54 52.09
N THR A 110 -7.11 10.84 52.37
CA THR A 110 -6.75 11.83 51.37
C THR A 110 -5.26 11.68 51.09
N ASP A 111 -4.98 11.18 49.89
CA ASP A 111 -3.76 11.40 49.10
C ASP A 111 -2.50 10.58 49.45
N SER A 112 -1.75 10.21 48.40
CA SER A 112 -0.31 9.85 48.38
C SER A 112 0.23 8.71 49.27
N PHE A 113 0.90 7.74 48.63
CA PHE A 113 1.87 6.82 49.27
C PHE A 113 3.27 7.45 49.19
N ILE A 114 3.96 7.60 50.34
CA ILE A 114 5.31 8.17 50.40
C ILE A 114 6.32 7.05 50.71
N ALA A 115 7.27 6.81 49.80
CA ALA A 115 8.44 5.98 50.06
C ALA A 115 9.54 6.86 50.66
N THR A 116 9.82 6.69 51.94
CA THR A 116 10.83 7.50 52.63
C THR A 116 12.26 7.05 52.30
N ALA A 117 13.25 7.95 52.34
CA ALA A 117 14.67 7.70 52.03
C ALA A 117 15.31 6.59 52.88
N ASN A 118 14.63 6.16 53.94
CA ASN A 118 15.01 5.04 54.81
C ASN A 118 14.21 3.75 54.51
N GLY A 119 13.55 3.65 53.36
CA GLY A 119 12.86 2.45 52.89
C GLY A 119 11.49 2.17 53.51
N SER A 120 10.92 3.07 54.32
CA SER A 120 9.58 2.90 54.92
C SER A 120 8.49 3.55 54.08
N TRP A 121 7.34 2.87 53.92
CA TRP A 121 6.15 3.39 53.25
C TRP A 121 5.13 3.92 54.27
N THR A 122 4.61 5.13 54.05
CA THR A 122 3.53 5.72 54.88
C THR A 122 2.38 6.22 54.02
N ALA A 123 1.15 6.13 54.54
CA ALA A 123 0.00 6.84 53.97
C ALA A 123 0.09 8.34 54.35
N ALA A 124 -0.38 9.26 53.50
CA ALA A 124 -0.40 10.68 53.91
C ALA A 124 -1.27 10.83 55.17
N GLY A 125 -0.63 11.28 56.24
CA GLY A 125 -1.18 11.24 57.61
C GLY A 125 -0.29 10.48 58.61
N GLY A 126 0.77 9.81 58.17
CA GLY A 126 1.82 9.27 59.04
C GLY A 126 1.50 7.95 59.73
N ALA A 127 0.38 7.30 59.38
CA ALA A 127 0.10 5.95 59.84
C ALA A 127 0.91 4.91 59.04
N ALA A 128 1.64 4.04 59.75
CA ALA A 128 2.30 2.88 59.16
C ALA A 128 1.24 1.89 58.64
N ILE A 129 1.39 1.40 57.40
CA ILE A 129 0.50 0.39 56.84
C ILE A 129 0.89 -0.97 57.43
N PRO A 130 -0.02 -1.67 58.16
CA PRO A 130 0.29 -2.98 58.72
C PRO A 130 0.62 -3.99 57.62
N GLY A 131 1.84 -4.54 57.64
CA GLY A 131 2.31 -5.53 56.65
C GLY A 131 3.19 -5.00 55.52
N ALA A 132 3.50 -3.70 55.49
CA ALA A 132 4.50 -3.16 54.57
C ALA A 132 5.92 -3.41 55.13
N THR A 133 6.65 -4.37 54.55
CA THR A 133 8.08 -4.59 54.88
C THR A 133 8.93 -4.02 53.75
N ALA A 134 9.88 -3.15 54.11
CA ALA A 134 10.85 -2.58 53.19
C ALA A 134 11.70 -3.65 52.51
N ILE A 135 12.01 -3.47 51.22
CA ILE A 135 13.20 -4.09 50.63
C ILE A 135 14.38 -3.26 51.13
N GLY A 136 15.05 -3.74 52.18
CA GLY A 136 16.30 -3.16 52.65
C GLY A 136 17.40 -3.41 51.63
N ASP A 137 18.03 -2.34 51.17
CA ASP A 137 19.20 -2.29 50.30
C ASP A 137 19.05 -2.90 48.88
N ALA A 138 18.88 -2.01 47.90
CA ALA A 138 19.21 -2.31 46.50
C ALA A 138 20.74 -2.31 46.24
N THR A 139 21.57 -2.25 47.29
CA THR A 139 23.02 -2.06 47.17
C THR A 139 23.85 -3.35 47.13
N ASN A 140 23.23 -4.54 47.12
CA ASN A 140 23.97 -5.81 47.03
C ASN A 140 23.45 -6.78 45.95
N ALA A 141 23.16 -6.28 44.75
CA ALA A 141 23.00 -7.12 43.57
C ALA A 141 23.96 -6.73 42.44
N THR A 142 25.25 -6.51 42.76
CA THR A 142 26.30 -6.64 41.73
C THR A 142 26.62 -8.12 41.56
N GLY A 143 25.78 -8.82 40.81
CA GLY A 143 26.02 -10.19 40.37
C GLY A 143 25.37 -10.40 39.01
N SER A 144 26.14 -10.82 38.01
CA SER A 144 25.61 -11.20 36.70
C SER A 144 24.68 -12.40 36.86
N TYR A 145 23.37 -12.20 36.72
CA TYR A 145 22.41 -13.28 36.56
C TYR A 145 22.17 -13.51 35.06
N ALA A 146 22.17 -14.77 34.63
CA ALA A 146 21.79 -15.09 33.26
C ALA A 146 20.29 -14.82 33.04
N GLU A 147 19.93 -14.40 31.83
CA GLU A 147 18.54 -14.34 31.37
C GLU A 147 17.83 -15.68 31.68
N ASN A 148 16.62 -15.61 32.25
CA ASN A 148 15.83 -16.75 32.72
C ASN A 148 16.43 -17.57 33.90
N ALA A 149 17.37 -17.02 34.67
CA ALA A 149 17.80 -17.66 35.92
C ALA A 149 16.67 -17.54 36.98
N PRO A 150 16.29 -18.65 37.67
CA PRO A 150 15.33 -18.59 38.77
C PRO A 150 15.99 -17.93 39.98
N VAL A 151 15.39 -16.85 40.46
CA VAL A 151 15.80 -16.17 41.69
C VAL A 151 14.73 -16.41 42.74
N SER A 152 15.15 -16.91 43.90
CA SER A 152 14.27 -17.16 45.04
C SER A 152 14.52 -16.15 46.15
N TRP A 153 13.46 -15.47 46.57
CA TRP A 153 13.48 -14.54 47.70
C TRP A 153 12.68 -15.15 48.86
N GLY A 154 13.33 -15.22 50.03
CA GLY A 154 12.69 -15.71 51.25
C GLY A 154 12.00 -14.57 52.00
N ILE A 155 10.73 -14.74 52.34
CA ILE A 155 9.96 -13.82 53.18
C ILE A 155 9.30 -14.64 54.28
N GLY A 156 9.88 -14.64 55.49
CA GLY A 156 9.40 -15.51 56.56
C GLY A 156 9.36 -16.99 56.13
N SER A 157 8.23 -17.68 56.34
CA SER A 157 8.05 -19.10 55.99
C SER A 157 7.62 -19.36 54.54
N SER A 158 7.59 -18.34 53.67
CA SER A 158 7.18 -18.49 52.26
C SER A 158 8.30 -18.09 51.31
N THR A 159 8.43 -18.85 50.21
CA THR A 159 9.42 -18.64 49.15
C THR A 159 8.72 -18.15 47.89
N PHE A 160 9.14 -17.00 47.35
CA PHE A 160 8.69 -16.52 46.04
C PHE A 160 9.72 -16.92 44.96
N GLN A 161 9.26 -17.34 43.78
CA GLN A 161 10.12 -17.68 42.63
C GLN A 161 9.76 -16.80 41.43
N GLY A 162 10.76 -16.18 40.81
CA GLY A 162 10.64 -15.41 39.57
C GLY A 162 11.89 -15.53 38.69
N TYR A 163 11.78 -15.12 37.44
CA TYR A 163 12.85 -15.15 36.43
C TYR A 163 13.35 -13.74 36.11
N VAL A 164 14.64 -13.59 35.81
CA VAL A 164 15.28 -12.33 35.39
C VAL A 164 15.22 -12.20 33.87
N ASP A 165 14.49 -11.20 33.34
CA ASP A 165 14.31 -11.01 31.88
C ASP A 165 15.49 -10.31 31.19
N ASN A 166 16.26 -9.43 31.88
CA ASN A 166 17.51 -8.87 31.36
C ASN A 166 18.40 -8.37 32.51
N ALA A 167 19.69 -8.70 32.49
CA ALA A 167 20.66 -8.44 33.55
C ALA A 167 21.08 -6.96 33.73
N SER A 168 20.56 -6.04 32.93
CA SER A 168 21.02 -4.64 32.89
C SER A 168 19.97 -3.57 33.22
N SER A 169 18.73 -3.92 33.56
CA SER A 169 17.63 -2.94 33.64
C SER A 169 16.58 -3.18 34.73
N PHE A 170 16.98 -3.67 35.91
CA PHE A 170 16.02 -3.80 37.03
C PHE A 170 16.03 -2.58 37.96
N ASN A 171 15.17 -1.60 37.68
CA ASN A 171 14.78 -0.51 38.60
C ASN A 171 13.29 -0.63 38.98
N GLY A 172 12.83 -1.85 39.29
CA GLY A 172 11.44 -2.10 39.67
C GLY A 172 11.17 -1.81 41.15
N LEU A 173 10.22 -0.93 41.44
CA LEU A 173 9.67 -0.72 42.79
C LEU A 173 8.41 -1.59 42.95
N ALA A 174 8.43 -2.55 43.87
CA ALA A 174 7.30 -3.44 44.15
C ALA A 174 6.54 -2.99 45.42
N ILE A 175 5.20 -2.98 45.38
CA ILE A 175 4.35 -2.83 46.58
C ILE A 175 3.73 -4.19 46.91
N ILE A 176 3.99 -4.69 48.13
CA ILE A 176 3.40 -5.93 48.66
C ILE A 176 2.18 -5.54 49.50
N GLY A 177 1.00 -6.00 49.11
CA GLY A 177 -0.24 -5.86 49.90
C GLY A 177 -0.31 -6.91 51.01
N GLY A 178 -0.63 -6.49 52.24
CA GLY A 178 -0.94 -7.39 53.34
C GLY A 178 -2.26 -8.15 53.10
N ALA A 179 -2.38 -9.34 53.69
CA ALA A 179 -3.59 -10.16 53.60
C ALA A 179 -4.84 -9.37 54.04
N GLY A 180 -5.84 -9.25 53.15
CA GLY A 180 -7.15 -8.65 53.45
C GLY A 180 -7.40 -7.23 52.90
N SER A 181 -6.45 -6.62 52.20
CA SER A 181 -6.65 -5.30 51.57
C SER A 181 -7.13 -5.42 50.13
N THR A 182 -8.34 -4.93 49.82
CA THR A 182 -8.83 -4.73 48.44
C THR A 182 -9.03 -3.24 48.18
N MET A 183 -8.40 -2.70 47.13
CA MET A 183 -8.65 -1.35 46.64
C MET A 183 -9.75 -1.39 45.58
N HIS A 184 -10.84 -0.66 45.80
CA HIS A 184 -11.93 -0.52 44.85
C HIS A 184 -11.89 0.88 44.22
N PHE A 185 -11.87 0.95 42.89
CA PHE A 185 -11.81 2.20 42.14
C PHE A 185 -13.16 2.46 41.46
N TRP A 186 -13.79 3.60 41.75
CA TRP A 186 -15.13 3.95 41.21
C TRP A 186 -15.05 4.80 39.93
N ALA A 187 -13.86 5.25 39.53
CA ALA A 187 -13.65 6.14 38.39
C ALA A 187 -12.28 5.87 37.75
N PRO A 188 -12.01 6.37 36.53
CA PRO A 188 -10.66 6.32 35.95
C PRO A 188 -9.66 6.99 36.90
N LEU A 189 -8.70 6.22 37.39
CA LEU A 189 -7.57 6.74 38.16
C LEU A 189 -6.63 7.51 37.25
N ASN A 190 -6.02 8.57 37.78
CA ASN A 190 -4.90 9.27 37.15
C ASN A 190 -3.67 9.15 38.07
N PRO A 191 -3.00 7.98 38.11
CA PRO A 191 -1.83 7.81 38.96
C PRO A 191 -0.69 8.69 38.46
N TYR A 192 0.00 9.33 39.38
CA TYR A 192 1.27 9.97 39.08
C TYR A 192 2.31 9.68 40.16
N LEU A 193 3.55 9.56 39.73
CA LEU A 193 4.74 9.41 40.56
C LEU A 193 5.44 10.77 40.64
N GLU A 194 5.60 11.30 41.84
CA GLU A 194 6.30 12.55 42.11
C GLU A 194 7.67 12.23 42.72
N VAL A 195 8.75 12.66 42.06
CA VAL A 195 10.14 12.35 42.42
C VAL A 195 10.92 13.63 42.61
N THR A 196 11.41 13.90 43.82
CA THR A 196 12.28 15.04 44.06
C THR A 196 13.69 14.77 43.53
N THR A 197 14.22 15.67 42.73
CA THR A 197 15.52 15.60 42.08
C THR A 197 16.33 16.87 42.36
N ASN A 198 17.64 16.81 42.12
CA ASN A 198 18.53 17.97 42.20
C ASN A 198 18.43 18.92 40.98
N ALA A 199 17.34 18.87 40.21
CA ALA A 199 17.24 19.58 38.94
C ALA A 199 17.12 21.11 39.10
N ASP A 200 17.78 21.84 38.20
CA ASP A 200 17.59 23.28 38.03
C ASP A 200 16.25 23.55 37.34
N MET A 201 15.32 24.17 38.07
CA MET A 201 13.96 24.45 37.57
C MET A 201 13.81 25.86 36.97
N THR A 202 14.90 26.56 36.71
CA THR A 202 14.85 27.90 36.12
C THR A 202 14.29 27.86 34.69
N ASN A 203 13.26 28.66 34.41
CA ASN A 203 12.59 28.75 33.09
C ASN A 203 12.00 27.43 32.57
N VAL A 204 11.63 26.52 33.47
CA VAL A 204 11.07 25.22 33.09
C VAL A 204 9.68 25.36 32.43
N VAL A 205 8.91 26.38 32.81
CA VAL A 205 7.76 26.88 32.06
C VAL A 205 7.91 28.39 31.91
N THR A 206 7.80 28.89 30.69
CA THR A 206 7.88 30.32 30.36
C THR A 206 6.59 30.75 29.67
N VAL A 207 6.02 31.86 30.11
CA VAL A 207 4.86 32.50 29.49
C VAL A 207 5.27 33.89 29.01
N THR A 208 4.97 34.22 27.76
CA THR A 208 5.33 35.52 27.15
C THR A 208 4.15 36.14 26.40
N GLY A 209 3.86 37.41 26.67
CA GLY A 209 2.81 38.17 26.00
C GLY A 209 1.38 37.80 26.46
N GLY A 210 0.39 38.61 26.07
CA GLY A 210 -1.04 38.34 26.36
C GLY A 210 -1.69 39.27 27.38
N ALA A 211 -3.03 39.34 27.35
CA ALA A 211 -3.83 40.06 28.34
C ALA A 211 -3.85 39.33 29.70
N SER A 212 -4.35 40.01 30.73
CA SER A 212 -4.35 39.55 32.12
C SER A 212 -4.79 38.09 32.28
N TRP A 213 -3.90 37.27 32.86
CA TRP A 213 -4.26 35.90 33.26
C TRP A 213 -5.22 35.98 34.45
N ASN A 214 -6.22 35.10 34.51
CA ASN A 214 -7.10 35.00 35.65
C ASN A 214 -6.30 34.48 36.86
N ALA A 215 -5.82 35.40 37.72
CA ALA A 215 -4.88 35.13 38.82
C ALA A 215 -5.38 34.10 39.86
N GLY A 216 -6.67 33.76 39.87
CA GLY A 216 -7.26 32.72 40.73
C GLY A 216 -7.25 31.31 40.14
N ASN A 217 -6.90 31.15 38.87
CA ASN A 217 -7.16 29.93 38.11
C ASN A 217 -5.91 29.09 37.83
N TYR A 218 -4.72 29.55 38.24
CA TYR A 218 -3.48 28.80 38.07
C TYR A 218 -2.62 28.78 39.34
N SER A 219 -1.85 27.72 39.52
CA SER A 219 -0.87 27.56 40.59
C SER A 219 0.37 26.88 40.06
N PHE A 220 1.56 27.37 40.42
CA PHE A 220 2.81 26.71 40.09
C PHE A 220 3.48 26.17 41.35
N THR A 221 3.62 24.85 41.42
CA THR A 221 4.24 24.16 42.55
C THR A 221 5.06 23.00 41.99
N ASN A 222 6.30 22.82 42.48
CA ASN A 222 7.12 21.64 42.17
C ASN A 222 7.29 21.38 40.66
N GLY A 223 7.52 22.42 39.84
CA GLY A 223 7.69 22.24 38.38
C GLY A 223 6.39 22.06 37.59
N VAL A 224 5.25 22.02 38.27
CA VAL A 224 3.92 21.81 37.68
C VAL A 224 3.14 23.11 37.69
N LEU A 225 2.84 23.63 36.50
CA LEU A 225 1.83 24.68 36.32
C LEU A 225 0.44 24.01 36.23
N SER A 226 -0.35 24.11 37.28
CA SER A 226 -1.75 23.64 37.27
C SER A 226 -2.68 24.78 36.89
N ILE A 227 -3.60 24.52 35.97
CA ILE A 227 -4.61 25.44 35.45
C ILE A 227 -5.97 24.80 35.69
N ASN A 228 -6.83 25.42 36.51
CA ASN A 228 -8.09 24.83 36.97
C ASN A 228 -9.34 25.38 36.25
N ASP A 229 -9.14 26.37 35.39
CA ASP A 229 -10.19 27.01 34.59
C ASP A 229 -9.52 27.82 33.45
N GLY A 230 -10.28 28.48 32.58
CA GLY A 230 -9.76 29.21 31.43
C GLY A 230 -8.67 30.22 31.81
N VAL A 231 -7.53 30.13 31.11
CA VAL A 231 -6.38 31.03 31.30
C VAL A 231 -6.73 32.48 30.91
N ALA A 232 -7.61 32.65 29.91
CA ALA A 232 -8.14 33.93 29.43
C ALA A 232 -9.61 33.79 28.99
N GLY A 233 -10.36 34.91 29.00
CA GLY A 233 -11.73 34.96 28.48
C GLY A 233 -11.75 35.10 26.96
N GLY A 234 -11.86 34.00 26.21
CA GLY A 234 -11.92 34.03 24.73
C GLY A 234 -11.42 32.76 24.05
N THR A 235 -11.32 32.74 22.72
CA THR A 235 -10.67 31.68 21.92
C THR A 235 -9.14 31.82 21.88
N SER A 236 -8.62 33.03 22.10
CA SER A 236 -7.19 33.37 22.03
C SER A 236 -6.91 34.63 22.87
N GLY A 237 -5.66 34.87 23.28
CA GLY A 237 -5.23 36.13 23.91
C GLY A 237 -4.33 36.02 25.14
N ALA A 238 -3.90 34.83 25.55
CA ALA A 238 -3.02 34.62 26.71
C ALA A 238 -1.51 34.57 26.35
N GLY A 239 -1.14 34.86 25.10
CA GLY A 239 0.25 34.86 24.63
C GLY A 239 0.81 33.47 24.33
N ALA A 240 2.13 33.31 24.45
CA ALA A 240 2.85 32.09 24.13
C ALA A 240 3.34 31.37 25.39
N VAL A 241 3.24 30.04 25.40
CA VAL A 241 3.75 29.18 26.47
C VAL A 241 4.85 28.27 25.93
N THR A 242 6.00 28.24 26.61
CA THR A 242 7.08 27.28 26.35
C THR A 242 7.29 26.38 27.56
N ILE A 243 7.25 25.06 27.33
CA ILE A 243 7.46 24.02 28.34
C ILE A 243 8.80 23.34 28.03
N ASN A 244 9.76 23.47 28.94
CA ASN A 244 11.09 22.89 28.81
C ASN A 244 11.20 21.56 29.56
N SER A 245 12.39 20.95 29.51
CA SER A 245 12.68 19.71 30.25
C SER A 245 12.23 19.82 31.71
N LEU A 246 11.61 18.76 32.22
CA LEU A 246 11.01 18.65 33.57
C LEU A 246 9.78 19.52 33.83
N GLY A 247 9.38 20.34 32.84
CA GLY A 247 8.18 21.16 32.91
C GLY A 247 6.95 20.32 32.67
N THR A 248 5.97 20.51 33.54
CA THR A 248 4.65 19.92 33.34
C THR A 248 3.61 21.02 33.44
N VAL A 249 2.77 21.14 32.43
CA VAL A 249 1.57 21.98 32.51
C VAL A 249 0.37 21.07 32.55
N PHE A 250 -0.49 21.27 33.54
CA PHE A 250 -1.62 20.42 33.83
C PHE A 250 -2.90 21.24 33.82
N VAL A 251 -3.81 20.90 32.92
CA VAL A 251 -5.06 21.63 32.72
C VAL A 251 -6.22 20.76 33.20
N ASN A 252 -6.94 21.23 34.21
CA ASN A 252 -8.08 20.55 34.83
C ASN A 252 -9.40 21.11 34.31
N GLY A 253 -10.09 20.36 33.47
CA GLY A 253 -11.45 20.65 33.01
C GLY A 253 -12.45 19.60 33.49
N ASN A 254 -13.54 20.01 34.16
CA ASN A 254 -14.49 19.08 34.79
C ASN A 254 -15.93 19.14 34.22
N SER A 255 -16.18 19.89 33.14
CA SER A 255 -17.52 19.96 32.52
C SER A 255 -17.45 20.32 31.03
N GLY A 256 -18.52 20.01 30.28
CA GLY A 256 -18.60 20.10 28.81
C GLY A 256 -18.16 21.43 28.20
N ASP A 257 -17.42 21.30 27.09
CA ASP A 257 -16.93 22.31 26.15
C ASP A 257 -16.37 23.57 26.77
N ASN A 258 -15.04 23.62 26.90
CA ASN A 258 -14.36 24.70 27.54
C ASN A 258 -13.00 24.88 26.91
N ARG A 259 -12.80 26.04 26.28
CA ARG A 259 -11.54 26.50 25.71
C ARG A 259 -10.55 26.83 26.83
N TYR A 260 -10.19 25.83 27.63
CA TYR A 260 -9.37 25.98 28.82
C TYR A 260 -7.94 26.36 28.48
N TRP A 261 -7.44 25.87 27.34
CA TRP A 261 -6.14 26.22 26.77
C TRP A 261 -6.26 27.31 25.69
N ALA A 262 -6.66 28.52 26.10
CA ALA A 262 -6.74 29.70 25.22
C ALA A 262 -5.36 30.39 25.03
N ILE A 263 -4.33 29.60 24.76
CA ILE A 263 -2.95 30.04 24.53
C ILE A 263 -2.75 30.24 23.01
N ASP A 264 -2.11 31.34 22.59
CA ASP A 264 -1.94 31.69 21.18
C ASP A 264 -0.94 30.78 20.46
N SER A 265 0.10 30.33 21.17
CA SER A 265 1.08 29.36 20.68
C SER A 265 1.73 28.57 21.80
N THR A 266 1.92 27.28 21.59
CA THR A 266 2.49 26.37 22.59
C THR A 266 3.74 25.69 22.05
N THR A 267 4.86 25.81 22.75
CA THR A 267 6.09 25.08 22.45
C THR A 267 6.38 24.07 23.55
N ILE A 268 6.54 22.78 23.21
CA ILE A 268 6.90 21.73 24.15
C ILE A 268 8.25 21.14 23.73
N ASN A 269 9.30 21.50 24.45
CA ASN A 269 10.66 21.01 24.23
C ASN A 269 10.88 19.66 24.91
N SER A 270 12.02 19.04 24.61
CA SER A 270 12.39 17.71 25.08
C SER A 270 12.23 17.54 26.58
N GLY A 271 11.49 16.52 26.99
CA GLY A 271 11.17 16.22 28.39
C GLY A 271 10.09 17.09 29.04
N GLY A 272 9.54 18.08 28.32
CA GLY A 272 8.38 18.88 28.72
C GLY A 272 7.06 18.17 28.38
N VAL A 273 6.03 18.38 29.19
CA VAL A 273 4.71 17.75 29.01
C VAL A 273 3.56 18.74 29.23
N LEU A 274 2.60 18.76 28.32
CA LEU A 274 1.29 19.41 28.51
C LEU A 274 0.22 18.35 28.65
N VAL A 275 -0.59 18.43 29.70
CA VAL A 275 -1.59 17.42 30.05
C VAL A 275 -2.96 18.07 30.18
N MET A 276 -3.98 17.49 29.52
CA MET A 276 -5.37 17.90 29.67
C MET A 276 -6.21 16.84 30.39
N GLN A 277 -7.05 17.30 31.31
CA GLN A 277 -8.25 16.59 31.76
C GLN A 277 -9.47 17.28 31.14
N GLY A 278 -10.31 16.54 30.41
CA GLY A 278 -11.48 17.09 29.73
C GLY A 278 -11.23 17.28 28.24
N HIS A 279 -11.52 18.46 27.73
CA HIS A 279 -11.40 18.83 26.31
C HIS A 279 -10.87 20.25 26.18
N SER A 280 -10.02 20.52 25.21
CA SER A 280 -9.68 21.89 24.80
C SER A 280 -9.20 21.95 23.35
N HIS A 281 -9.26 23.15 22.79
CA HIS A 281 -8.57 23.50 21.56
C HIS A 281 -7.10 23.82 21.84
N ILE A 282 -6.23 23.55 20.87
CA ILE A 282 -4.83 23.94 20.88
C ILE A 282 -4.48 24.69 19.59
N HIS A 283 -3.78 25.82 19.77
CA HIS A 283 -3.35 26.73 18.71
C HIS A 283 -1.83 26.74 18.60
N ASN A 284 -1.34 26.84 17.35
CA ASN A 284 0.07 26.95 16.94
C ASN A 284 1.02 26.10 17.81
N LEU A 285 0.87 24.77 17.74
CA LEU A 285 1.67 23.85 18.51
C LEU A 285 3.03 23.58 17.85
N THR A 286 4.11 23.74 18.61
CA THR A 286 5.46 23.31 18.25
C THR A 286 5.93 22.23 19.23
N LEU A 287 6.26 21.04 18.73
CA LEU A 287 6.82 19.95 19.50
C LEU A 287 8.31 19.77 19.15
N ASN A 288 9.18 19.81 20.15
CA ASN A 288 10.64 19.69 20.00
C ASN A 288 11.16 18.63 20.98
N GLY A 289 10.63 17.41 20.85
CA GLY A 289 10.91 16.27 21.74
C GLY A 289 9.98 16.14 22.95
N GLY A 290 8.95 16.98 23.04
CA GLY A 290 8.00 17.04 24.15
C GLY A 290 6.75 16.16 23.96
N GLU A 291 5.90 16.11 24.98
CA GLU A 291 4.67 15.32 24.98
C GLU A 291 3.40 16.18 25.17
N LEU A 292 2.38 15.91 24.35
CA LEU A 292 1.02 16.40 24.53
C LEU A 292 0.11 15.25 24.95
N ALA A 293 -0.28 15.24 26.22
CA ALA A 293 -1.03 14.17 26.87
C ALA A 293 -2.48 14.56 27.19
N GLY A 294 -3.32 13.55 27.42
CA GLY A 294 -4.72 13.73 27.82
C GLY A 294 -5.26 12.50 28.52
N ILE A 295 -5.73 12.66 29.76
CA ILE A 295 -5.99 11.55 30.70
C ILE A 295 -7.48 11.31 31.01
N ARG A 296 -8.38 12.20 30.54
CA ARG A 296 -9.84 12.05 30.67
C ARG A 296 -10.55 12.72 29.49
N PRO A 297 -10.69 12.06 28.33
CA PRO A 297 -11.35 12.68 27.19
C PRO A 297 -12.81 12.99 27.51
N ASN A 298 -13.31 14.11 27.01
CA ASN A 298 -14.74 14.31 26.94
C ASN A 298 -15.32 13.32 25.91
N GLY A 299 -16.25 12.46 26.32
CA GLY A 299 -16.81 11.41 25.46
C GLY A 299 -17.37 11.90 24.11
N SER A 300 -17.68 13.19 23.95
CA SER A 300 -18.11 13.77 22.67
C SER A 300 -17.00 14.40 21.82
N TRP A 301 -15.90 14.85 22.43
CA TRP A 301 -14.93 15.73 21.76
C TRP A 301 -13.46 15.34 21.93
N GLY A 302 -13.15 14.27 22.67
CA GLY A 302 -11.78 13.90 22.98
C GLY A 302 -11.06 14.89 23.91
N SER A 303 -9.74 14.74 24.04
CA SER A 303 -8.91 15.58 24.92
C SER A 303 -8.42 16.86 24.26
N TRP A 304 -8.09 16.81 22.96
CA TRP A 304 -7.55 17.93 22.20
C TRP A 304 -8.21 18.06 20.83
N SER A 305 -8.57 19.29 20.46
CA SER A 305 -8.85 19.70 19.07
C SER A 305 -7.73 20.61 18.57
N PHE A 306 -7.17 20.28 17.41
CA PHE A 306 -6.09 21.04 16.81
C PHE A 306 -6.69 22.02 15.80
N ASP A 307 -6.62 23.32 16.09
CA ASP A 307 -7.26 24.36 15.27
C ASP A 307 -6.30 24.97 14.24
N ASP A 308 -5.01 24.86 14.51
CA ASP A 308 -3.92 25.42 13.69
C ASP A 308 -2.88 24.35 13.34
N ALA A 309 -1.95 24.72 12.46
CA ALA A 309 -0.86 23.83 12.05
C ALA A 309 0.04 23.45 13.23
N THR A 310 0.51 22.21 13.23
CA THR A 310 1.48 21.67 14.19
C THR A 310 2.85 21.52 13.53
N VAL A 311 3.90 21.97 14.21
CA VAL A 311 5.30 21.81 13.78
C VAL A 311 6.02 20.87 14.74
N VAL A 312 6.77 19.92 14.21
CA VAL A 312 7.58 18.98 14.99
C VAL A 312 9.03 19.09 14.54
N THR A 313 9.92 19.46 15.46
CA THR A 313 11.28 19.92 15.15
C THR A 313 12.33 19.37 16.11
N GLY A 314 13.59 19.76 15.91
CA GLY A 314 14.71 19.55 16.83
C GLY A 314 15.35 18.17 16.87
N ASN A 315 15.18 17.35 15.83
CA ASN A 315 15.84 16.05 15.68
C ASN A 315 15.57 15.12 16.88
N ALA A 316 14.32 15.09 17.32
CA ALA A 316 13.86 14.36 18.48
C ALA A 316 12.48 13.73 18.24
N THR A 317 12.13 12.76 19.09
CA THR A 317 10.81 12.14 19.10
C THR A 317 9.87 12.94 20.00
N SER A 318 8.77 13.42 19.45
CA SER A 318 7.66 14.03 20.17
C SER A 318 6.46 13.11 20.18
N THR A 319 5.61 13.20 21.20
CA THR A 319 4.49 12.28 21.38
C THR A 319 3.18 13.02 21.64
N ILE A 320 2.12 12.64 20.94
CA ILE A 320 0.73 12.96 21.29
C ILE A 320 0.11 11.69 21.87
N SER A 321 0.00 11.64 23.20
CA SER A 321 -0.46 10.49 23.98
C SER A 321 -1.90 10.64 24.50
N ALA A 322 -2.60 11.69 24.08
CA ALA A 322 -3.98 11.93 24.46
C ALA A 322 -4.92 10.83 23.94
N GLN A 323 -5.73 10.23 24.82
CA GLN A 323 -6.57 9.07 24.49
C GLN A 323 -7.45 9.25 23.22
N GLU A 324 -7.97 10.45 23.00
CA GLU A 324 -8.75 10.82 21.81
C GLU A 324 -8.40 12.25 21.35
N VAL A 325 -8.24 12.45 20.05
CA VAL A 325 -7.92 13.75 19.42
C VAL A 325 -8.77 14.02 18.18
N ASN A 326 -9.02 15.31 17.91
CA ASN A 326 -9.67 15.80 16.70
C ASN A 326 -8.72 16.74 15.94
N PHE A 327 -8.63 16.59 14.62
CA PHE A 327 -7.83 17.47 13.78
C PHE A 327 -8.72 18.40 12.96
N ASP A 328 -9.23 19.45 13.59
CA ASP A 328 -9.99 20.51 12.90
C ASP A 328 -9.11 21.17 11.82
N ASN A 329 -7.81 21.29 12.11
CA ASN A 329 -6.73 21.53 11.18
C ASN A 329 -5.72 20.38 11.22
N GLY A 330 -5.59 19.70 10.09
CA GLY A 330 -4.78 18.49 9.93
C GLY A 330 -3.33 18.70 9.56
N ASN A 331 -2.82 19.93 9.54
CA ASN A 331 -1.49 20.23 9.00
C ASN A 331 -0.38 19.94 10.00
N PHE A 332 0.49 18.98 9.66
CA PHE A 332 1.66 18.60 10.44
C PHE A 332 2.92 18.74 9.61
N THR A 333 3.84 19.61 10.02
CA THR A 333 5.20 19.67 9.44
C THR A 333 6.17 18.97 10.39
N VAL A 334 6.77 17.86 9.97
CA VAL A 334 7.78 17.14 10.77
C VAL A 334 9.15 17.31 10.10
N ASP A 335 10.05 18.02 10.76
CA ASP A 335 11.37 18.33 10.24
C ASP A 335 12.27 17.10 10.12
N SER A 336 13.32 17.22 9.31
CA SER A 336 14.35 16.20 9.12
C SER A 336 14.95 15.74 10.45
N GLY A 337 15.01 14.43 10.67
CA GLY A 337 15.49 13.82 11.92
C GLY A 337 14.47 13.78 13.07
N SER A 338 13.35 14.50 12.98
CA SER A 338 12.29 14.46 13.99
C SER A 338 11.28 13.34 13.74
N THR A 339 10.66 12.86 14.82
CA THR A 339 9.56 11.89 14.78
C THR A 339 8.37 12.39 15.60
N LEU A 340 7.15 12.24 15.08
CA LEU A 340 5.91 12.44 15.82
C LEU A 340 5.19 11.12 16.03
N ASN A 341 5.02 10.70 17.28
CA ASN A 341 4.19 9.55 17.64
C ASN A 341 2.79 10.00 18.02
N ILE A 342 1.76 9.42 17.40
CA ILE A 342 0.36 9.63 17.76
C ILE A 342 -0.20 8.28 18.22
N THR A 343 -0.35 8.12 19.53
CA THR A 343 -0.74 6.85 20.15
C THR A 343 -2.23 6.78 20.48
N GLY A 344 -2.88 7.93 20.61
CA GLY A 344 -4.30 8.06 20.88
C GLY A 344 -5.21 7.91 19.67
N SER A 345 -6.51 7.71 19.92
CA SER A 345 -7.49 7.56 18.85
C SER A 345 -7.79 8.88 18.14
N ILE A 346 -7.78 8.88 16.82
CA ILE A 346 -8.12 10.03 15.98
C ILE A 346 -9.60 9.92 15.60
N ARG A 347 -10.43 10.89 15.99
CA ARG A 347 -11.89 10.83 15.79
C ARG A 347 -12.34 11.49 14.49
N SER A 348 -11.82 12.66 14.19
CA SER A 348 -12.22 13.50 13.05
C SER A 348 -11.05 14.30 12.49
N GLY A 349 -11.24 14.83 11.28
CA GLY A 349 -10.26 15.68 10.61
C GLY A 349 -9.59 15.01 9.41
N GLN A 350 -8.86 15.83 8.67
CA GLN A 350 -7.87 15.36 7.68
C GLN A 350 -6.50 15.27 8.35
N ILE A 351 -5.57 14.50 7.79
CA ILE A 351 -4.15 14.54 8.15
C ILE A 351 -3.36 14.95 6.93
N ILE A 352 -2.56 16.00 7.03
CA ILE A 352 -1.63 16.46 6.00
C ILE A 352 -0.23 16.44 6.62
N LYS A 353 0.58 15.45 6.22
CA LYS A 353 1.94 15.25 6.69
C LYS A 353 2.93 15.86 5.71
N ALA A 354 3.64 16.90 6.13
CA ALA A 354 4.72 17.55 5.41
C ALA A 354 6.06 17.43 6.16
N GLY A 355 7.15 17.89 5.53
CA GLY A 355 8.51 17.84 6.06
C GLY A 355 9.14 16.44 5.98
N GLU A 356 10.47 16.36 6.02
CA GLU A 356 11.24 15.13 5.74
C GLU A 356 11.18 14.08 6.86
N GLY A 357 10.75 14.44 8.06
CA GLY A 357 10.70 13.55 9.23
C GLY A 357 9.58 12.52 9.22
N SER A 358 9.49 11.75 10.29
CA SER A 358 8.56 10.62 10.42
C SER A 358 7.34 10.96 11.28
N MET A 359 6.14 10.52 10.87
CA MET A 359 4.95 10.48 11.71
C MET A 359 4.50 9.04 11.88
N VAL A 360 4.29 8.59 13.12
CA VAL A 360 3.89 7.23 13.45
C VAL A 360 2.47 7.25 14.01
N LEU A 361 1.55 6.57 13.32
CA LEU A 361 0.18 6.36 13.78
C LEU A 361 0.09 4.99 14.43
N SER A 362 -0.04 4.94 15.74
CA SER A 362 -0.29 3.72 16.51
C SER A 362 -1.64 3.75 17.24
N GLY A 363 -2.37 4.85 17.18
CA GLY A 363 -3.75 4.94 17.62
C GLY A 363 -4.76 4.42 16.59
N SER A 364 -6.00 4.23 17.04
CA SER A 364 -7.13 3.92 16.16
C SER A 364 -7.60 5.19 15.44
N ASN A 365 -7.80 5.14 14.13
CA ASN A 365 -8.23 6.30 13.33
C ASN A 365 -9.63 6.06 12.76
N ALA A 366 -10.62 6.77 13.31
CA ALA A 366 -12.00 6.75 12.87
C ALA A 366 -12.34 7.88 11.87
N SER A 367 -11.37 8.74 11.54
CA SER A 367 -11.59 9.88 10.65
C SER A 367 -11.92 9.45 9.21
N SER A 368 -12.75 10.27 8.56
CA SER A 368 -13.10 10.14 7.14
C SER A 368 -12.53 11.28 6.27
N GLY A 369 -11.82 12.24 6.87
CA GLY A 369 -11.26 13.41 6.18
C GLY A 369 -10.10 13.10 5.23
N GLY A 370 -9.50 11.90 5.35
CA GLY A 370 -8.43 11.43 4.48
C GLY A 370 -7.04 11.83 4.97
N ILE A 371 -6.03 11.30 4.27
CA ILE A 371 -4.62 11.48 4.59
C ILE A 371 -3.90 11.97 3.33
N THR A 372 -3.08 13.00 3.46
CA THR A 372 -2.16 13.49 2.43
C THR A 372 -0.74 13.49 2.98
N ILE A 373 0.19 12.90 2.25
CA ILE A 373 1.62 12.86 2.60
C ILE A 373 2.37 13.69 1.57
N ASP A 374 2.68 14.94 1.93
CA ASP A 374 3.42 15.91 1.12
C ASP A 374 4.94 15.81 1.28
N GLY A 375 5.42 15.06 2.29
CA GLY A 375 6.83 14.80 2.50
C GLY A 375 7.13 13.89 3.68
N GLY A 376 8.31 13.26 3.64
CA GLY A 376 8.79 12.37 4.70
C GLY A 376 7.96 11.10 4.80
N THR A 377 8.00 10.44 5.95
CA THR A 377 7.36 9.13 6.13
C THR A 377 6.17 9.19 7.07
N LEU A 378 5.03 8.62 6.67
CA LEU A 378 3.94 8.24 7.56
C LEU A 378 3.99 6.73 7.81
N VAL A 379 4.10 6.30 9.05
CA VAL A 379 4.15 4.88 9.44
C VAL A 379 2.81 4.47 10.03
N ALA A 380 2.15 3.49 9.41
CA ALA A 380 1.00 2.82 10.01
C ALA A 380 1.50 1.68 10.91
N ALA A 381 1.40 1.85 12.23
CA ALA A 381 2.07 1.00 13.22
C ALA A 381 1.13 0.17 14.12
N LYS A 382 -0.19 0.28 13.97
CA LYS A 382 -1.17 -0.55 14.71
C LYS A 382 -1.92 -1.52 13.80
N SER A 383 -2.01 -2.79 14.21
CA SER A 383 -2.79 -3.82 13.51
C SER A 383 -4.30 -3.56 13.65
N ALA A 384 -5.04 -3.71 12.55
CA ALA A 384 -6.49 -3.49 12.50
C ALA A 384 -7.34 -4.67 13.02
N GLN A 385 -6.75 -5.59 13.81
CA GLN A 385 -7.26 -6.95 13.89
C GLN A 385 -8.56 -7.20 14.68
N ASP A 386 -8.98 -6.33 15.61
CA ASP A 386 -10.06 -6.74 16.53
C ASP A 386 -11.36 -5.91 16.53
N ASN A 387 -11.41 -4.70 15.94
CA ASN A 387 -12.59 -3.82 16.11
C ASN A 387 -13.01 -3.00 14.87
N GLY A 388 -12.43 -3.25 13.69
CA GLY A 388 -12.82 -2.55 12.46
C GLY A 388 -12.41 -1.07 12.37
N ILE A 389 -11.62 -0.55 13.32
CA ILE A 389 -11.05 0.81 13.30
C ILE A 389 -9.60 0.75 12.80
N HIS A 390 -9.32 1.45 11.71
CA HIS A 390 -8.07 1.39 10.93
C HIS A 390 -7.04 2.37 11.45
N THR A 391 -5.78 2.15 11.12
CA THR A 391 -4.71 3.10 11.45
C THR A 391 -4.72 4.33 10.53
N LEU A 392 -5.27 4.17 9.31
CA LEU A 392 -5.30 5.22 8.28
C LEU A 392 -6.68 5.87 8.06
N GLY A 393 -7.71 5.46 8.80
CA GLY A 393 -9.07 5.99 8.63
C GLY A 393 -9.79 5.47 7.37
N SER A 394 -10.84 6.17 6.97
CA SER A 394 -11.72 5.78 5.85
C SER A 394 -11.75 6.75 4.67
N GLY A 395 -11.09 7.91 4.80
CA GLY A 395 -10.97 8.88 3.71
C GLY A 395 -9.94 8.47 2.65
N ASN A 396 -9.82 9.28 1.60
CA ASN A 396 -8.81 9.04 0.56
C ASN A 396 -7.39 9.19 1.11
N LEU A 397 -6.47 8.44 0.53
CA LEU A 397 -5.04 8.54 0.81
C LEU A 397 -4.32 9.10 -0.42
N THR A 398 -3.58 10.18 -0.25
CA THR A 398 -2.73 10.77 -1.30
C THR A 398 -1.28 10.81 -0.84
N ILE A 399 -0.37 10.30 -1.66
CA ILE A 399 1.06 10.32 -1.43
C ILE A 399 1.70 11.16 -2.54
N ASN A 400 2.28 12.29 -2.18
CA ASN A 400 2.88 13.25 -3.11
C ASN A 400 4.41 13.06 -3.18
N ASN A 401 5.05 13.86 -4.03
CA ASN A 401 6.48 13.80 -4.26
C ASN A 401 7.29 13.92 -2.96
N GLY A 402 8.15 12.93 -2.68
CA GLY A 402 8.95 12.88 -1.46
C GLY A 402 8.20 12.39 -0.21
N GLY A 403 6.92 12.04 -0.35
CA GLY A 403 6.12 11.37 0.67
C GLY A 403 6.22 9.85 0.56
N THR A 404 6.27 9.19 1.71
CA THR A 404 6.24 7.73 1.84
C THR A 404 5.17 7.29 2.83
N LEU A 405 4.28 6.39 2.42
CA LEU A 405 3.52 5.57 3.36
C LEU A 405 4.31 4.30 3.66
N ARG A 406 4.55 3.99 4.93
CA ARG A 406 5.13 2.73 5.37
C ARG A 406 4.10 1.92 6.14
N SER A 407 3.66 0.81 5.56
CA SER A 407 2.70 -0.12 6.18
C SER A 407 3.45 -1.20 6.97
N ALA A 408 3.75 -0.89 8.23
CA ALA A 408 4.52 -1.74 9.14
C ALA A 408 3.69 -2.86 9.80
N VAL A 409 2.39 -2.91 9.53
CA VAL A 409 1.43 -3.85 10.13
C VAL A 409 0.49 -4.40 9.09
N ASN A 410 0.01 -5.62 9.34
CA ASN A 410 -0.99 -6.25 8.47
C ASN A 410 -2.24 -5.38 8.41
N TRP A 411 -2.86 -5.31 7.23
CA TRP A 411 -4.18 -4.67 7.05
C TRP A 411 -4.21 -3.19 7.43
N ALA A 412 -3.12 -2.44 7.20
CA ALA A 412 -3.09 -1.01 7.49
C ALA A 412 -4.11 -0.20 6.67
N THR A 413 -4.46 -0.69 5.47
CA THR A 413 -5.38 -0.03 4.53
C THR A 413 -6.82 -0.54 4.58
N SER A 414 -7.04 -1.81 4.91
CA SER A 414 -8.36 -2.36 5.27
C SER A 414 -8.27 -3.79 5.83
N SER A 415 -9.29 -4.22 6.59
CA SER A 415 -9.46 -5.58 7.12
C SER A 415 -10.33 -6.46 6.19
N GLU A 416 -10.23 -7.80 6.28
CA GLU A 416 -11.02 -8.69 5.41
C GLU A 416 -12.44 -9.01 5.93
N TRP A 417 -12.64 -9.04 7.27
CA TRP A 417 -13.78 -9.70 7.91
C TRP A 417 -14.97 -8.79 8.24
N ASN A 418 -14.72 -7.52 8.58
CA ASN A 418 -15.72 -6.45 8.67
C ASN A 418 -14.95 -5.17 9.05
N GLY A 419 -15.13 -4.08 8.31
CA GLY A 419 -14.43 -2.84 8.63
C GLY A 419 -14.55 -1.79 7.54
N THR A 420 -14.43 -0.53 7.95
CA THR A 420 -14.13 0.60 7.07
C THR A 420 -12.88 0.30 6.21
N SER A 421 -12.61 1.10 5.20
CA SER A 421 -11.41 0.93 4.38
C SER A 421 -10.94 2.30 3.98
N VAL A 422 -9.63 2.46 3.82
CA VAL A 422 -9.10 3.66 3.18
C VAL A 422 -9.84 3.82 1.84
N GLY A 423 -10.16 5.07 1.51
CA GLY A 423 -10.77 5.44 0.23
C GLY A 423 -9.83 5.14 -0.94
N THR A 424 -9.94 5.91 -2.01
CA THR A 424 -9.01 5.73 -3.12
C THR A 424 -7.58 6.06 -2.66
N ILE A 425 -6.63 5.21 -3.03
CA ILE A 425 -5.20 5.42 -2.78
C ILE A 425 -4.60 6.03 -4.05
N THR A 426 -4.07 7.24 -3.93
CA THR A 426 -3.37 7.94 -5.02
C THR A 426 -1.90 8.11 -4.67
N ILE A 427 -1.00 7.67 -5.55
CA ILE A 427 0.44 7.85 -5.41
C ILE A 427 0.94 8.64 -6.60
N ASN A 428 1.28 9.90 -6.37
CA ASN A 428 1.77 10.82 -7.37
C ASN A 428 3.27 10.63 -7.62
N GLN A 429 3.78 11.28 -8.67
CA GLN A 429 5.18 11.19 -9.05
C GLN A 429 6.12 11.46 -7.88
N GLY A 430 7.04 10.54 -7.65
CA GLY A 430 8.01 10.60 -6.54
C GLY A 430 7.44 10.28 -5.15
N GLY A 431 6.15 9.95 -5.04
CA GLY A 431 5.57 9.35 -3.85
C GLY A 431 5.77 7.83 -3.83
N SER A 432 5.86 7.25 -2.63
CA SER A 432 6.06 5.80 -2.47
C SER A 432 5.16 5.18 -1.41
N TRP A 433 4.74 3.94 -1.65
CA TRP A 433 4.13 3.08 -0.65
C TRP A 433 5.00 1.86 -0.41
N GLU A 434 5.59 1.79 0.79
CA GLU A 434 6.42 0.71 1.28
C GLU A 434 5.59 -0.26 2.12
N ILE A 435 5.51 -1.52 1.70
CA ILE A 435 4.78 -2.59 2.37
C ILE A 435 5.76 -3.49 3.12
N GLU A 436 5.75 -3.38 4.45
CA GLU A 436 6.59 -4.16 5.36
C GLU A 436 5.81 -5.27 6.09
N ALA A 437 4.52 -5.41 5.78
CA ALA A 437 3.62 -6.38 6.38
C ALA A 437 2.55 -6.88 5.38
N LEU A 438 2.01 -8.08 5.61
CA LEU A 438 1.19 -8.80 4.63
C LEU A 438 -0.24 -8.26 4.50
N GLY A 439 -0.87 -8.56 3.36
CA GLY A 439 -2.31 -8.46 3.17
C GLY A 439 -2.86 -7.03 3.02
N GLN A 440 -2.06 -6.07 2.56
CA GLN A 440 -2.56 -4.70 2.37
C GLN A 440 -3.69 -4.69 1.34
N THR A 441 -4.93 -4.55 1.81
CA THR A 441 -6.11 -4.76 0.99
C THR A 441 -6.62 -3.45 0.40
N VAL A 442 -6.67 -3.37 -0.92
CA VAL A 442 -7.17 -2.20 -1.67
C VAL A 442 -8.57 -2.49 -2.19
N ARG A 443 -9.56 -1.73 -1.71
CA ARG A 443 -10.99 -1.92 -2.06
C ARG A 443 -11.61 -0.81 -2.89
N ASN A 444 -11.03 0.39 -2.86
CA ASN A 444 -11.63 1.60 -3.41
C ASN A 444 -10.79 2.22 -4.55
N GLY A 445 -9.89 1.44 -5.15
CA GLY A 445 -9.02 1.83 -6.25
C GLY A 445 -7.60 2.20 -5.81
N LEU A 446 -6.64 1.84 -6.66
CA LEU A 446 -5.24 2.28 -6.59
C LEU A 446 -4.91 3.08 -7.86
N PHE A 447 -4.53 4.35 -7.68
CA PHE A 447 -4.17 5.28 -8.75
C PHE A 447 -2.69 5.67 -8.64
N LEU A 448 -1.91 5.40 -9.69
CA LEU A 448 -0.47 5.69 -9.74
C LEU A 448 -0.19 6.73 -10.82
N ASN A 449 0.23 7.94 -10.45
CA ASN A 449 0.63 9.01 -11.38
C ASN A 449 2.15 9.18 -11.42
N GLY A 450 2.88 8.08 -11.65
CA GLY A 450 4.35 8.05 -11.57
C GLY A 450 4.89 7.68 -10.18
N GLY A 451 4.03 7.23 -9.27
CA GLY A 451 4.39 6.73 -7.95
C GLY A 451 4.82 5.25 -7.95
N SER A 452 5.32 4.78 -6.81
CA SER A 452 5.79 3.40 -6.64
C SER A 452 5.13 2.68 -5.47
N VAL A 453 4.96 1.36 -5.62
CA VAL A 453 4.62 0.43 -4.53
C VAL A 453 5.73 -0.61 -4.42
N SER A 454 6.31 -0.79 -3.23
CA SER A 454 7.46 -1.65 -2.99
C SER A 454 7.30 -2.48 -1.71
N GLY A 455 8.05 -3.57 -1.63
CA GLY A 455 8.01 -4.52 -0.51
C GLY A 455 8.59 -5.86 -0.94
N THR A 456 8.99 -6.70 0.02
CA THR A 456 9.67 -7.99 -0.26
C THR A 456 8.90 -9.20 0.24
N LEU A 457 7.75 -8.99 0.87
CA LEU A 457 6.96 -10.07 1.45
C LEU A 457 6.11 -10.77 0.40
N SER A 458 5.80 -12.04 0.65
CA SER A 458 4.90 -12.85 -0.18
C SER A 458 3.96 -13.70 0.67
N ASN A 459 2.77 -13.96 0.16
CA ASN A 459 1.78 -14.81 0.78
C ASN A 459 0.85 -15.40 -0.29
N ALA A 460 0.75 -16.73 -0.34
CA ALA A 460 0.01 -17.41 -1.40
C ALA A 460 -1.50 -17.12 -1.45
N ASP A 461 -2.09 -16.59 -0.38
CA ASP A 461 -3.51 -16.22 -0.34
C ASP A 461 -3.72 -14.71 -0.53
N TRP A 462 -3.02 -13.87 0.24
CA TRP A 462 -3.29 -12.44 0.29
C TRP A 462 -2.21 -11.56 -0.34
N GLY A 463 -1.07 -12.13 -0.67
CA GLY A 463 0.11 -11.39 -1.07
C GLY A 463 0.59 -10.40 0.00
N ALA A 464 1.55 -9.57 -0.38
CA ALA A 464 1.81 -8.31 0.33
C ALA A 464 0.72 -7.28 0.00
N LEU A 465 0.25 -7.28 -1.25
CA LEU A 465 -0.86 -6.47 -1.75
C LEU A 465 -2.05 -7.36 -2.13
N HIS A 466 -3.23 -7.05 -1.62
CA HIS A 466 -4.48 -7.76 -1.94
C HIS A 466 -5.42 -6.82 -2.72
N LEU A 467 -5.59 -7.07 -4.01
CA LEU A 467 -6.44 -6.26 -4.87
C LEU A 467 -7.89 -6.77 -4.88
N LYS A 468 -8.79 -5.95 -4.31
CA LYS A 468 -10.25 -6.09 -4.43
C LYS A 468 -10.87 -5.09 -5.40
N SER A 469 -10.12 -4.06 -5.79
CA SER A 469 -10.48 -3.08 -6.82
C SER A 469 -9.45 -3.01 -7.92
N ASP A 470 -9.83 -2.35 -9.02
CA ASP A 470 -8.97 -2.10 -10.17
C ASP A 470 -7.78 -1.17 -9.85
N VAL A 471 -6.78 -1.24 -10.72
CA VAL A 471 -5.56 -0.41 -10.68
C VAL A 471 -5.56 0.50 -11.89
N THR A 472 -5.20 1.77 -11.71
CA THR A 472 -5.02 2.71 -12.82
C THR A 472 -3.66 3.41 -12.69
N ALA A 473 -2.89 3.40 -13.77
CA ALA A 473 -1.63 4.14 -13.89
C ALA A 473 -1.77 5.26 -14.94
N GLY A 474 -1.47 6.49 -14.56
CA GLY A 474 -1.65 7.69 -15.38
C GLY A 474 -0.55 8.74 -15.21
N GLY A 475 -0.90 9.99 -15.50
CA GLY A 475 0.00 11.14 -15.30
C GLY A 475 1.10 11.32 -16.36
N ASN A 476 1.06 10.58 -17.48
CA ASN A 476 2.11 10.59 -18.51
C ASN A 476 3.51 10.30 -17.92
N ALA A 477 3.54 9.32 -17.02
CA ALA A 477 4.71 8.95 -16.23
C ALA A 477 4.87 7.43 -16.14
N VAL A 478 6.04 7.01 -15.66
CA VAL A 478 6.32 5.61 -15.35
C VAL A 478 6.00 5.36 -13.87
N SER A 479 5.08 4.44 -13.60
CA SER A 479 4.75 3.95 -12.26
C SER A 479 5.28 2.53 -12.05
N SER A 480 5.40 2.08 -10.79
CA SER A 480 5.83 0.71 -10.50
C SER A 480 5.04 0.04 -9.37
N ILE A 481 4.83 -1.28 -9.51
CA ILE A 481 4.37 -2.16 -8.43
C ILE A 481 5.35 -3.34 -8.37
N ALA A 482 6.06 -3.45 -7.25
CA ALA A 482 7.13 -4.41 -7.04
C ALA A 482 6.86 -5.33 -5.84
N VAL A 483 5.61 -5.78 -5.68
CA VAL A 483 5.15 -6.60 -4.55
C VAL A 483 4.34 -7.81 -5.01
N ASP A 484 4.44 -8.92 -4.28
CA ASP A 484 3.56 -10.08 -4.44
C ASP A 484 2.09 -9.67 -4.26
N THR A 485 1.26 -9.97 -5.26
CA THR A 485 -0.10 -9.44 -5.36
C THR A 485 -1.14 -10.53 -5.58
N ALA A 486 -2.09 -10.61 -4.65
CA ALA A 486 -3.26 -11.46 -4.75
C ALA A 486 -4.46 -10.75 -5.38
N LEU A 487 -5.18 -11.46 -6.26
CA LEU A 487 -6.41 -10.97 -6.91
C LEU A 487 -7.67 -11.61 -6.32
N SER A 488 -8.58 -10.78 -5.81
CA SER A 488 -9.93 -11.21 -5.36
C SER A 488 -10.95 -11.05 -6.49
N GLY A 489 -11.02 -12.03 -7.38
CA GLY A 489 -11.71 -11.91 -8.66
C GLY A 489 -10.89 -11.15 -9.70
N SER A 490 -11.30 -11.19 -10.96
CA SER A 490 -10.57 -10.53 -12.05
C SER A 490 -10.46 -9.01 -11.85
N LYS A 491 -9.37 -8.43 -12.36
CA LYS A 491 -9.07 -6.99 -12.23
C LYS A 491 -8.76 -6.32 -13.54
N THR A 492 -9.20 -5.09 -13.67
CA THR A 492 -8.76 -4.19 -14.72
C THR A 492 -7.52 -3.44 -14.26
N ILE A 493 -6.48 -3.49 -15.09
CA ILE A 493 -5.28 -2.66 -14.97
C ILE A 493 -5.33 -1.67 -16.12
N THR A 494 -5.75 -0.44 -15.84
CA THR A 494 -5.80 0.64 -16.82
C THR A 494 -4.46 1.37 -16.83
N VAL A 495 -3.81 1.45 -17.99
CA VAL A 495 -2.63 2.31 -18.17
C VAL A 495 -2.99 3.37 -19.19
N GLU A 496 -3.08 4.62 -18.74
CA GLU A 496 -3.48 5.75 -19.57
C GLU A 496 -2.46 6.06 -20.67
N SER A 497 -2.91 6.74 -21.73
CA SER A 497 -2.03 7.13 -22.83
C SER A 497 -0.82 7.93 -22.34
N GLY A 498 0.36 7.65 -22.90
CA GLY A 498 1.64 8.26 -22.50
C GLY A 498 2.22 7.74 -21.17
N SER A 499 1.51 6.86 -20.46
CA SER A 499 1.97 6.29 -19.18
C SER A 499 2.47 4.86 -19.34
N GLN A 500 3.29 4.42 -18.39
CA GLN A 500 3.77 3.04 -18.29
C GLN A 500 3.64 2.53 -16.86
N LEU A 501 3.20 1.28 -16.69
CA LEU A 501 3.23 0.58 -15.41
C LEU A 501 4.20 -0.60 -15.48
N ASN A 502 5.27 -0.53 -14.69
CA ASN A 502 6.19 -1.64 -14.49
C ASN A 502 5.70 -2.52 -13.34
N TYR A 503 5.23 -3.71 -13.65
CA TYR A 503 4.75 -4.68 -12.66
C TYR A 503 5.78 -5.81 -12.52
N SER A 504 6.59 -5.73 -11.47
CA SER A 504 7.68 -6.68 -11.21
C SER A 504 7.42 -7.63 -10.06
N GLY A 505 6.32 -7.44 -9.32
CA GLY A 505 5.80 -8.43 -8.39
C GLY A 505 5.03 -9.56 -9.08
N VAL A 506 4.95 -10.71 -8.43
CA VAL A 506 4.12 -11.84 -8.91
C VAL A 506 2.65 -11.49 -8.72
N ILE A 507 1.84 -11.69 -9.75
CA ILE A 507 0.38 -11.64 -9.68
C ILE A 507 -0.14 -13.07 -9.58
N HIS A 508 -0.94 -13.34 -8.56
CA HIS A 508 -1.58 -14.64 -8.34
C HIS A 508 -3.04 -14.49 -7.88
N ASN A 509 -3.77 -15.59 -7.87
CA ASN A 509 -5.13 -15.60 -7.35
C ASN A 509 -5.11 -15.61 -5.83
N GLN A 510 -6.12 -14.98 -5.22
CA GLN A 510 -6.55 -15.37 -3.89
C GLN A 510 -6.96 -16.86 -3.89
N ILE A 511 -6.67 -17.61 -2.82
CA ILE A 511 -7.00 -19.03 -2.75
C ILE A 511 -8.50 -19.24 -2.97
N GLY A 512 -8.84 -20.23 -3.80
CA GLY A 512 -10.23 -20.55 -4.13
C GLY A 512 -10.89 -19.63 -5.16
N THR A 513 -10.15 -18.66 -5.72
CA THR A 513 -10.64 -17.81 -6.81
C THR A 513 -10.04 -18.23 -8.16
N ASN A 514 -10.74 -17.89 -9.24
CA ASN A 514 -10.24 -17.99 -10.61
C ASN A 514 -10.17 -16.58 -11.21
N SER A 515 -9.09 -15.87 -10.92
CA SER A 515 -8.94 -14.43 -11.20
C SER A 515 -8.03 -14.20 -12.40
N GLY A 516 -8.41 -13.26 -13.27
CA GLY A 516 -7.60 -12.85 -14.43
C GLY A 516 -7.33 -11.36 -14.43
N ILE A 517 -6.64 -10.89 -15.47
CA ILE A 517 -6.36 -9.47 -15.66
C ILE A 517 -6.92 -8.95 -16.99
N THR A 518 -7.40 -7.72 -16.99
CA THR A 518 -7.77 -6.97 -18.19
C THR A 518 -6.87 -5.74 -18.28
N LYS A 519 -5.99 -5.69 -19.27
CA LYS A 519 -5.21 -4.50 -19.61
C LYS A 519 -6.08 -3.54 -20.43
N ALA A 520 -6.30 -2.34 -19.89
CA ALA A 520 -7.04 -1.27 -20.54
C ALA A 520 -6.16 0.00 -20.71
N GLY A 521 -6.71 1.01 -21.38
CA GLY A 521 -6.04 2.30 -21.65
C GLY A 521 -4.93 2.21 -22.71
N GLY A 522 -4.53 3.36 -23.27
CA GLY A 522 -3.61 3.45 -24.40
C GLY A 522 -2.12 3.28 -24.08
N GLY A 523 -1.72 3.21 -22.81
CA GLY A 523 -0.33 3.09 -22.37
C GLY A 523 0.19 1.65 -22.30
N THR A 524 1.38 1.49 -21.71
CA THR A 524 2.10 0.20 -21.66
C THR A 524 2.07 -0.42 -20.26
N LEU A 525 1.64 -1.67 -20.15
CA LEU A 525 1.83 -2.50 -18.96
C LEU A 525 2.99 -3.46 -19.22
N VAL A 526 4.01 -3.46 -18.37
CA VAL A 526 5.13 -4.40 -18.43
C VAL A 526 4.99 -5.42 -17.30
N LEU A 527 4.92 -6.71 -17.62
CA LEU A 527 4.98 -7.80 -16.65
C LEU A 527 6.38 -8.43 -16.68
N SER A 528 7.08 -8.42 -15.55
CA SER A 528 8.46 -8.94 -15.49
C SER A 528 8.66 -10.15 -14.58
N ALA A 529 7.63 -10.54 -13.80
CA ALA A 529 7.65 -11.71 -12.92
C ALA A 529 6.76 -12.84 -13.44
N ALA A 530 7.09 -14.07 -13.04
CA ALA A 530 6.32 -15.25 -13.38
C ALA A 530 4.97 -15.25 -12.64
N ASN A 531 3.94 -14.76 -13.33
CA ASN A 531 2.58 -14.68 -12.83
C ASN A 531 1.88 -16.05 -12.87
N SER A 532 1.10 -16.34 -11.84
CA SER A 532 0.46 -17.66 -11.63
C SER A 532 -1.06 -17.59 -11.54
N TYR A 533 -1.67 -16.43 -11.77
CA TYR A 533 -3.13 -16.30 -11.82
C TYR A 533 -3.72 -17.19 -12.92
N THR A 534 -4.92 -17.72 -12.63
CA THR A 534 -5.51 -18.80 -13.44
C THR A 534 -6.63 -18.35 -14.36
N GLY A 535 -7.20 -17.18 -14.11
CA GLY A 535 -8.17 -16.56 -15.01
C GLY A 535 -7.49 -16.01 -16.26
N GLY A 536 -8.29 -15.63 -17.25
CA GLY A 536 -7.78 -15.16 -18.54
C GLY A 536 -7.10 -13.79 -18.49
N THR A 537 -6.22 -13.55 -19.47
CA THR A 537 -5.61 -12.25 -19.75
C THR A 537 -6.30 -11.63 -20.96
N SER A 538 -6.88 -10.44 -20.78
CA SER A 538 -7.51 -9.67 -21.86
C SER A 538 -6.73 -8.38 -22.07
N VAL A 539 -6.33 -8.09 -23.31
CA VAL A 539 -5.63 -6.85 -23.70
C VAL A 539 -6.57 -6.03 -24.55
N ASN A 540 -7.31 -5.11 -23.93
CA ASN A 540 -8.36 -4.32 -24.59
C ASN A 540 -7.84 -3.01 -25.20
N GLY A 541 -6.64 -2.56 -24.83
CA GLY A 541 -6.02 -1.36 -25.38
C GLY A 541 -4.56 -1.18 -24.97
N GLY A 542 -3.85 -0.35 -25.75
CA GLY A 542 -2.44 -0.05 -25.54
C GLY A 542 -1.56 -1.29 -25.72
N SER A 543 -0.44 -1.36 -24.99
CA SER A 543 0.50 -2.47 -25.05
C SER A 543 0.56 -3.25 -23.74
N LEU A 544 0.53 -4.58 -23.81
CA LEU A 544 1.01 -5.49 -22.77
C LEU A 544 2.35 -6.04 -23.22
N GLN A 545 3.41 -5.82 -22.44
CA GLN A 545 4.75 -6.28 -22.73
C GLN A 545 5.23 -7.27 -21.68
N ILE A 546 5.81 -8.38 -22.13
CA ILE A 546 6.51 -9.34 -21.29
C ILE A 546 8.00 -9.02 -21.27
N SER A 547 8.64 -9.16 -20.12
CA SER A 547 10.08 -8.99 -19.94
C SER A 547 10.61 -9.97 -18.90
N GLY A 548 11.92 -10.24 -18.89
CA GLY A 548 12.53 -11.13 -17.89
C GLY A 548 11.83 -12.48 -17.78
N SER A 549 11.36 -12.83 -16.58
CA SER A 549 10.60 -14.07 -16.30
C SER A 549 9.08 -13.89 -16.38
N GLY A 550 8.63 -12.77 -16.94
CA GLY A 550 7.22 -12.40 -17.08
C GLY A 550 6.37 -13.48 -17.73
N THR A 551 5.16 -13.68 -17.21
CA THR A 551 4.15 -14.53 -17.87
C THR A 551 2.77 -13.87 -17.94
N ILE A 552 1.94 -14.30 -18.89
CA ILE A 552 0.53 -13.86 -19.07
C ILE A 552 -0.47 -14.66 -18.24
N GLY A 553 -0.01 -15.35 -17.18
CA GLY A 553 -0.81 -16.31 -16.41
C GLY A 553 -1.09 -17.60 -17.18
N ILE A 554 -1.99 -18.45 -16.64
CA ILE A 554 -2.33 -19.75 -17.25
C ILE A 554 -3.71 -19.79 -17.92
N GLY A 555 -4.48 -18.70 -17.89
CA GLY A 555 -5.83 -18.68 -18.44
C GLY A 555 -5.89 -18.57 -19.97
N ALA A 556 -7.10 -18.30 -20.48
CA ALA A 556 -7.31 -17.91 -21.88
C ALA A 556 -6.69 -16.53 -22.16
N LEU A 557 -6.31 -16.27 -23.41
CA LEU A 557 -5.76 -14.99 -23.83
C LEU A 557 -6.71 -14.31 -24.82
N SER A 558 -6.96 -13.01 -24.68
CA SER A 558 -7.66 -12.21 -25.69
C SER A 558 -6.94 -10.90 -25.97
N VAL A 559 -6.91 -10.48 -27.24
CA VAL A 559 -6.26 -9.23 -27.68
C VAL A 559 -7.22 -8.47 -28.60
N GLY A 560 -7.69 -7.34 -28.11
CA GLY A 560 -8.67 -6.46 -28.74
C GLY A 560 -8.09 -5.60 -29.87
N ASN A 561 -8.99 -4.90 -30.57
CA ASN A 561 -8.64 -4.15 -31.77
C ASN A 561 -7.73 -2.97 -31.42
N GLY A 562 -6.64 -2.81 -32.16
CA GLY A 562 -5.64 -1.77 -31.91
C GLY A 562 -4.82 -1.96 -30.63
N ALA A 563 -5.01 -3.06 -29.90
CA ALA A 563 -4.17 -3.44 -28.77
C ALA A 563 -2.97 -4.27 -29.24
N SER A 564 -1.89 -4.26 -28.46
CA SER A 564 -0.66 -5.01 -28.74
C SER A 564 -0.24 -5.87 -27.56
N LEU A 565 0.19 -7.10 -27.85
CA LEU A 565 0.90 -7.98 -26.93
C LEU A 565 2.31 -8.25 -27.47
N ASP A 566 3.32 -7.76 -26.76
CA ASP A 566 4.73 -8.05 -27.03
C ASP A 566 5.22 -9.14 -26.07
N LEU A 567 5.58 -10.30 -26.59
CA LEU A 567 6.05 -11.43 -25.76
C LEU A 567 7.52 -11.27 -25.32
N GLY A 568 8.21 -10.20 -25.69
CA GLY A 568 9.56 -9.87 -25.20
C GLY A 568 10.64 -10.88 -25.57
N GLY A 569 10.44 -11.66 -26.63
CA GLY A 569 11.28 -12.78 -27.03
C GLY A 569 11.07 -14.05 -26.20
N SER A 570 10.13 -14.04 -25.25
CA SER A 570 9.86 -15.18 -24.36
C SER A 570 8.87 -16.18 -24.96
N THR A 571 8.83 -17.39 -24.37
CA THR A 571 7.78 -18.38 -24.64
C THR A 571 6.68 -18.26 -23.60
N GLN A 572 5.44 -18.05 -24.04
CA GLN A 572 4.24 -18.05 -23.21
C GLN A 572 3.43 -19.31 -23.47
N VAL A 573 2.96 -19.97 -22.41
CA VAL A 573 2.16 -21.19 -22.50
C VAL A 573 0.72 -20.86 -22.13
N LEU A 574 -0.21 -21.15 -23.04
CA LEU A 574 -1.63 -20.98 -22.75
C LEU A 574 -2.18 -22.16 -21.94
N GLY A 575 -3.08 -21.90 -21.01
CA GLY A 575 -3.96 -22.93 -20.44
C GLY A 575 -5.42 -22.82 -20.90
N GLY A 576 -5.74 -21.83 -21.75
CA GLY A 576 -7.03 -21.69 -22.43
C GLY A 576 -6.88 -21.19 -23.86
N GLN A 577 -7.99 -21.08 -24.59
CA GLN A 577 -7.96 -20.64 -26.00
C GLN A 577 -7.38 -19.21 -26.18
N LEU A 578 -6.66 -18.98 -27.28
CA LEU A 578 -6.38 -17.63 -27.75
C LEU A 578 -7.61 -17.13 -28.52
N ASN A 579 -8.35 -16.22 -27.90
CA ASN A 579 -9.62 -15.63 -28.34
C ASN A 579 -10.70 -16.69 -28.60
N SER A 580 -11.79 -16.68 -27.83
CA SER A 580 -12.74 -17.80 -27.75
C SER A 580 -13.69 -17.97 -28.95
N GLY A 581 -13.38 -17.42 -30.12
CA GLY A 581 -14.05 -17.75 -31.39
C GLY A 581 -15.56 -17.42 -31.48
N GLY A 582 -16.13 -16.72 -30.50
CA GLY A 582 -17.50 -16.20 -30.58
C GLY A 582 -17.58 -15.04 -31.59
N ALA A 583 -18.71 -14.91 -32.30
CA ALA A 583 -18.96 -13.76 -33.17
C ALA A 583 -18.81 -12.45 -32.35
N GLY A 584 -17.77 -11.66 -32.64
CA GLY A 584 -17.41 -10.44 -31.91
C GLY A 584 -16.17 -10.52 -31.01
N ASN A 585 -15.54 -11.69 -30.87
CA ASN A 585 -14.47 -11.97 -29.88
C ASN A 585 -13.21 -12.66 -30.47
N GLY A 586 -12.83 -12.39 -31.73
CA GLY A 586 -11.56 -12.89 -32.29
C GLY A 586 -10.35 -12.04 -31.92
N ALA A 587 -9.14 -12.56 -32.12
CA ALA A 587 -7.94 -11.73 -32.03
C ALA A 587 -8.02 -10.66 -33.12
N VAL A 588 -8.02 -9.40 -32.72
CA VAL A 588 -8.19 -8.26 -33.64
C VAL A 588 -7.05 -7.23 -33.52
N GLY A 589 -6.00 -7.58 -32.78
CA GLY A 589 -4.84 -6.71 -32.49
C GLY A 589 -3.51 -7.30 -32.95
N THR A 590 -2.43 -6.78 -32.39
CA THR A 590 -1.06 -7.22 -32.68
C THR A 590 -0.55 -8.16 -31.61
N ILE A 591 0.07 -9.26 -32.00
CA ILE A 591 0.84 -10.10 -31.07
C ILE A 591 2.19 -10.42 -31.72
N ALA A 592 3.29 -10.17 -31.01
CA ALA A 592 4.63 -10.17 -31.62
C ALA A 592 5.73 -10.66 -30.68
N ASN A 593 6.92 -10.86 -31.27
CA ASN A 593 8.21 -10.98 -30.60
C ASN A 593 8.26 -12.06 -29.51
N GLY A 594 8.29 -13.34 -29.90
CA GLY A 594 8.43 -14.47 -28.98
C GLY A 594 7.73 -15.70 -29.51
N THR A 595 7.36 -16.61 -28.60
CA THR A 595 6.66 -17.85 -28.92
C THR A 595 5.40 -17.98 -28.08
N LEU A 596 4.29 -18.37 -28.69
CA LEU A 596 3.07 -18.74 -28.01
C LEU A 596 2.84 -20.24 -28.18
N ASP A 597 2.97 -20.99 -27.09
CA ASP A 597 2.64 -22.40 -27.05
C ASP A 597 1.15 -22.57 -26.76
N LEU A 598 0.45 -23.14 -27.74
CA LEU A 598 -0.98 -23.36 -27.67
C LEU A 598 -1.36 -24.48 -26.68
N ASN A 599 -0.45 -25.38 -26.30
CA ASN A 599 -0.69 -26.41 -25.27
C ASN A 599 -2.05 -27.15 -25.40
N GLY A 600 -2.39 -27.61 -26.61
CA GLY A 600 -3.65 -28.30 -26.88
C GLY A 600 -4.89 -27.39 -27.06
N GLN A 601 -4.72 -26.06 -27.03
CA GLN A 601 -5.76 -25.05 -27.29
C GLN A 601 -5.78 -24.54 -28.74
N SER A 602 -6.94 -24.08 -29.22
CA SER A 602 -7.04 -23.43 -30.54
C SER A 602 -6.80 -21.91 -30.45
N ALA A 603 -6.37 -21.31 -31.56
CA ALA A 603 -6.23 -19.87 -31.74
C ALA A 603 -7.22 -19.39 -32.80
N PHE A 604 -7.96 -18.31 -32.51
CA PHE A 604 -8.89 -17.69 -33.44
C PHE A 604 -8.49 -16.24 -33.72
N LEU A 605 -8.12 -15.96 -34.97
CA LEU A 605 -7.72 -14.64 -35.45
C LEU A 605 -8.79 -14.07 -36.38
N GLN A 606 -9.04 -12.77 -36.29
CA GLN A 606 -10.03 -12.06 -37.10
C GLN A 606 -9.40 -10.89 -37.86
N SER A 607 -8.51 -10.13 -37.23
CA SER A 607 -7.75 -9.04 -37.86
C SER A 607 -6.44 -8.78 -37.12
N GLY A 608 -5.55 -7.98 -37.71
CA GLY A 608 -4.32 -7.52 -37.06
C GLY A 608 -3.05 -8.26 -37.52
N THR A 609 -1.98 -8.12 -36.75
CA THR A 609 -0.63 -8.56 -37.14
C THR A 609 -0.05 -9.55 -36.12
N PHE A 610 0.34 -10.73 -36.59
CA PHE A 610 0.77 -11.84 -35.76
C PHE A 610 2.16 -12.31 -36.22
N THR A 611 3.22 -11.85 -35.54
CA THR A 611 4.62 -12.13 -35.93
C THR A 611 5.38 -12.99 -34.93
N MET A 612 4.72 -13.43 -33.85
CA MET A 612 5.25 -14.44 -32.93
C MET A 612 5.35 -15.82 -33.61
N ASN A 613 6.10 -16.73 -33.00
CA ASN A 613 6.05 -18.15 -33.36
C ASN A 613 4.87 -18.82 -32.65
N LEU A 614 4.10 -19.64 -33.36
CA LEU A 614 3.08 -20.51 -32.78
C LEU A 614 3.60 -21.94 -32.69
N THR A 615 3.48 -22.54 -31.49
CA THR A 615 3.88 -23.93 -31.21
C THR A 615 2.76 -24.69 -30.51
N GLY A 616 3.01 -25.97 -30.18
CA GLY A 616 2.01 -26.87 -29.59
C GLY A 616 1.29 -27.72 -30.63
N GLY A 617 0.65 -28.82 -30.22
CA GLY A 617 0.00 -29.77 -31.14
C GLY A 617 -1.17 -30.51 -30.48
N GLY A 618 -1.81 -31.42 -31.22
CA GLY A 618 -2.98 -32.17 -30.77
C GLY A 618 -4.26 -31.75 -31.50
N ASN A 619 -5.33 -31.41 -30.77
CA ASN A 619 -6.62 -30.97 -31.31
C ASN A 619 -6.74 -29.44 -31.53
N SER A 620 -5.75 -28.68 -31.05
CA SER A 620 -5.54 -27.26 -31.37
C SER A 620 -5.63 -27.00 -32.88
N ARG A 621 -5.98 -25.79 -33.32
CA ARG A 621 -5.77 -25.33 -34.71
C ARG A 621 -5.59 -23.82 -34.74
N LEU A 622 -4.97 -23.31 -35.81
CA LEU A 622 -5.04 -21.89 -36.15
C LEU A 622 -6.24 -21.63 -37.06
N TRP A 623 -7.23 -20.95 -36.52
CA TRP A 623 -8.42 -20.48 -37.23
C TRP A 623 -8.28 -19.01 -37.55
N ILE A 624 -8.56 -18.64 -38.81
CA ILE A 624 -8.54 -17.25 -39.27
C ILE A 624 -9.84 -16.99 -40.01
N GLY A 625 -10.71 -16.12 -39.48
CA GLY A 625 -11.99 -15.82 -40.14
C GLY A 625 -13.04 -15.27 -39.18
N GLY A 626 -14.13 -14.72 -39.73
CA GLY A 626 -15.13 -14.00 -38.95
C GLY A 626 -15.58 -12.69 -39.58
N ASP A 627 -14.62 -12.02 -40.21
CA ASP A 627 -14.79 -10.71 -40.82
C ASP A 627 -14.29 -10.76 -42.26
N GLY A 628 -15.24 -10.78 -43.21
CA GLY A 628 -14.95 -10.83 -44.63
C GLY A 628 -14.26 -9.57 -45.17
N ALA A 629 -14.16 -8.49 -44.40
CA ALA A 629 -13.48 -7.26 -44.77
C ALA A 629 -12.09 -7.11 -44.14
N ALA A 630 -11.75 -7.96 -43.15
CA ALA A 630 -10.51 -7.82 -42.39
C ALA A 630 -9.29 -8.38 -43.13
N THR A 631 -8.12 -7.80 -42.81
CA THR A 631 -6.81 -8.37 -43.15
C THR A 631 -6.14 -8.90 -41.88
N VAL A 632 -5.63 -10.12 -41.96
CA VAL A 632 -4.73 -10.72 -40.96
C VAL A 632 -3.35 -10.82 -41.57
N GLU A 633 -2.37 -10.15 -40.99
CA GLU A 633 -0.97 -10.30 -41.36
C GLU A 633 -0.34 -11.40 -40.50
N LEU A 634 0.12 -12.47 -41.14
CA LEU A 634 0.58 -13.67 -40.48
C LEU A 634 2.07 -13.91 -40.77
N GLY A 635 2.90 -13.85 -39.74
CA GLY A 635 4.33 -14.09 -39.77
C GLY A 635 4.75 -15.22 -38.84
N GLY A 636 6.01 -15.14 -38.37
CA GLY A 636 6.60 -16.11 -37.45
C GLY A 636 6.99 -17.43 -38.10
N ASN A 637 7.59 -18.30 -37.28
CA ASN A 637 7.89 -19.69 -37.61
C ASN A 637 6.92 -20.61 -36.87
N ASN A 638 5.81 -20.95 -37.53
CA ASN A 638 4.74 -21.71 -36.92
C ASN A 638 5.00 -23.21 -37.08
N THR A 639 5.12 -23.93 -35.97
CA THR A 639 5.54 -25.35 -35.97
C THR A 639 4.48 -26.30 -35.41
N SER A 640 3.24 -25.83 -35.26
CA SER A 640 2.16 -26.67 -34.73
C SER A 640 1.80 -27.81 -35.70
N THR A 641 1.70 -29.03 -35.16
CA THR A 641 1.37 -30.25 -35.92
C THR A 641 0.06 -30.87 -35.44
N PHE A 642 -0.68 -31.46 -36.38
CA PHE A 642 -2.06 -31.92 -36.18
C PHE A 642 -2.29 -33.27 -36.84
N SER A 643 -3.10 -34.13 -36.20
CA SER A 643 -3.31 -35.52 -36.61
C SER A 643 -4.05 -35.68 -37.93
N ASP A 644 -4.91 -34.73 -38.30
CA ASP A 644 -5.58 -34.66 -39.60
C ASP A 644 -4.79 -33.85 -40.64
N SER A 645 -3.54 -33.51 -40.30
CA SER A 645 -2.64 -32.65 -41.07
C SER A 645 -3.14 -31.22 -41.32
N ASN A 646 -4.28 -30.77 -40.80
CA ASN A 646 -4.81 -29.44 -41.12
C ASN A 646 -4.36 -28.37 -40.11
N SER A 647 -3.29 -27.64 -40.41
CA SER A 647 -2.71 -26.67 -39.46
C SER A 647 -3.42 -25.33 -39.40
N THR A 648 -3.78 -24.80 -40.56
CA THR A 648 -4.35 -23.48 -40.69
C THR A 648 -5.65 -23.56 -41.47
N ILE A 649 -6.70 -22.95 -40.93
CA ILE A 649 -8.01 -22.85 -41.57
C ILE A 649 -8.36 -21.38 -41.76
N ILE A 650 -8.51 -20.97 -43.01
CA ILE A 650 -8.88 -19.63 -43.44
C ILE A 650 -10.33 -19.65 -43.91
N GLY A 651 -11.19 -18.92 -43.21
CA GLY A 651 -12.64 -18.96 -43.37
C GLY A 651 -13.25 -20.27 -42.86
N HIS A 652 -14.50 -20.22 -42.41
CA HIS A 652 -15.24 -21.41 -41.97
C HIS A 652 -16.76 -21.21 -42.01
N GLU A 653 -17.51 -22.31 -42.02
CA GLU A 653 -18.99 -22.28 -42.02
C GLU A 653 -19.58 -21.69 -40.74
N THR A 654 -18.90 -21.83 -39.58
CA THR A 654 -19.41 -21.32 -38.29
C THR A 654 -18.98 -19.90 -37.95
N THR A 655 -17.80 -19.47 -38.40
CA THR A 655 -17.30 -18.12 -38.14
C THR A 655 -17.53 -17.19 -39.32
N GLY A 656 -17.71 -17.70 -40.53
CA GLY A 656 -17.91 -16.93 -41.75
C GLY A 656 -16.64 -16.80 -42.59
N ALA A 657 -16.73 -16.00 -43.65
CA ALA A 657 -15.59 -15.74 -44.53
C ALA A 657 -14.46 -15.03 -43.79
N ALA A 658 -13.21 -15.41 -44.11
CA ALA A 658 -12.09 -14.53 -43.84
C ALA A 658 -12.04 -13.47 -44.95
N GLY A 659 -11.56 -12.27 -44.65
CA GLY A 659 -11.14 -11.33 -45.69
C GLY A 659 -9.84 -11.80 -46.34
N THR A 660 -8.73 -11.12 -46.07
CA THR A 660 -7.41 -11.47 -46.61
C THR A 660 -6.47 -11.93 -45.50
N VAL A 661 -5.79 -13.06 -45.70
CA VAL A 661 -4.67 -13.50 -44.85
C VAL A 661 -3.38 -13.26 -45.61
N LYS A 662 -2.60 -12.28 -45.18
CA LYS A 662 -1.39 -11.81 -45.84
C LYS A 662 -0.15 -12.37 -45.16
N LEU A 663 0.68 -13.11 -45.88
CA LEU A 663 1.88 -13.71 -45.31
C LEU A 663 3.02 -12.68 -45.14
N LEU A 664 3.65 -12.70 -43.98
CA LEU A 664 4.88 -11.95 -43.68
C LEU A 664 6.11 -12.86 -43.60
N SER A 665 5.90 -14.19 -43.58
CA SER A 665 6.95 -15.20 -43.54
C SER A 665 6.53 -16.45 -44.31
N ALA A 666 7.47 -17.12 -44.97
CA ALA A 666 7.24 -18.39 -45.65
C ALA A 666 6.82 -19.54 -44.71
N THR A 667 7.14 -19.44 -43.42
CA THR A 667 6.84 -20.45 -42.39
C THR A 667 5.60 -20.16 -41.56
N ALA A 668 4.83 -19.13 -41.94
CA ALA A 668 3.72 -18.63 -41.15
C ALA A 668 2.48 -19.54 -41.16
N LEU A 669 2.33 -20.45 -42.12
CA LEU A 669 1.16 -21.33 -42.22
C LEU A 669 1.30 -22.67 -41.49
N GLY A 670 2.51 -23.00 -41.01
CA GLY A 670 2.82 -24.28 -40.38
C GLY A 670 4.02 -25.00 -40.99
N PRO A 671 4.45 -26.12 -40.37
CA PRO A 671 5.58 -26.90 -40.83
C PRO A 671 5.24 -27.74 -42.07
N ASN A 672 6.29 -28.19 -42.76
CA ASN A 672 6.17 -29.13 -43.86
C ASN A 672 5.56 -30.46 -43.36
N GLY A 673 4.55 -30.96 -44.08
CA GLY A 673 3.71 -32.09 -43.65
C GLY A 673 2.29 -31.71 -43.19
N GLN A 674 2.01 -30.41 -43.03
CA GLN A 674 0.67 -29.90 -42.73
C GLN A 674 0.03 -29.19 -43.94
N ASN A 675 -1.29 -29.06 -43.93
CA ASN A 675 -2.13 -28.49 -44.96
C ASN A 675 -2.75 -27.16 -44.48
N THR A 676 -2.98 -26.26 -45.43
CA THR A 676 -3.80 -25.04 -45.22
C THR A 676 -5.09 -25.16 -46.00
N GLN A 677 -6.23 -24.88 -45.36
CA GLN A 677 -7.54 -24.85 -46.01
C GLN A 677 -8.05 -23.41 -46.13
N VAL A 678 -8.61 -23.06 -47.28
CA VAL A 678 -9.18 -21.74 -47.56
C VAL A 678 -10.64 -21.92 -48.00
N HIS A 679 -11.60 -21.80 -47.07
CA HIS A 679 -13.04 -22.02 -47.33
C HIS A 679 -13.72 -20.80 -47.99
N SER A 680 -13.28 -19.61 -47.62
CA SER A 680 -13.76 -18.34 -48.17
C SER A 680 -12.80 -17.25 -47.74
N GLY A 681 -12.61 -16.24 -48.61
CA GLY A 681 -11.55 -15.24 -48.45
C GLY A 681 -10.36 -15.50 -49.35
N THR A 682 -9.26 -14.81 -49.05
CA THR A 682 -8.04 -14.83 -49.87
C THR A 682 -6.83 -15.13 -49.00
N LEU A 683 -6.06 -16.16 -49.36
CA LEU A 683 -4.69 -16.31 -48.88
C LEU A 683 -3.77 -15.51 -49.82
N ASP A 684 -3.18 -14.44 -49.32
CA ASP A 684 -2.23 -13.60 -50.03
C ASP A 684 -0.79 -13.97 -49.66
N LEU A 685 -0.05 -14.54 -50.61
CA LEU A 685 1.34 -14.96 -50.47
C LEU A 685 2.30 -13.77 -50.31
N ASN A 686 1.92 -12.56 -50.71
CA ASN A 686 2.64 -11.31 -50.46
C ASN A 686 4.15 -11.36 -50.75
N GLY A 687 4.52 -11.92 -51.91
CA GLY A 687 5.91 -12.04 -52.34
C GLY A 687 6.75 -13.04 -51.55
N GLN A 688 6.16 -13.87 -50.69
CA GLN A 688 6.87 -14.95 -50.00
C GLN A 688 7.21 -16.08 -50.98
N THR A 689 8.44 -16.58 -50.87
CA THR A 689 8.92 -17.73 -51.65
C THR A 689 9.10 -18.93 -50.73
N ASN A 690 8.91 -20.14 -51.25
CA ASN A 690 9.09 -21.40 -50.52
C ASN A 690 8.18 -21.55 -49.28
N VAL A 691 6.91 -21.16 -49.42
CA VAL A 691 5.90 -21.34 -48.36
C VAL A 691 5.82 -22.82 -47.94
N THR A 692 5.94 -23.10 -46.63
CA THR A 692 6.39 -24.42 -46.13
C THR A 692 5.31 -25.47 -45.90
N VAL A 693 4.06 -25.28 -46.34
CA VAL A 693 2.98 -26.25 -46.16
C VAL A 693 2.92 -27.28 -47.29
N SER A 694 2.43 -28.49 -46.99
CA SER A 694 2.31 -29.61 -47.92
C SER A 694 1.29 -29.36 -49.02
N THR A 695 0.07 -28.97 -48.64
CA THR A 695 -1.04 -28.71 -49.57
C THR A 695 -1.78 -27.42 -49.20
N ILE A 696 -2.14 -26.62 -50.20
CA ILE A 696 -3.14 -25.54 -50.10
C ILE A 696 -4.45 -26.04 -50.72
N LEU A 697 -5.49 -26.16 -49.89
CA LEU A 697 -6.83 -26.59 -50.31
C LEU A 697 -7.73 -25.36 -50.47
N LEU A 698 -8.13 -25.05 -51.70
CA LEU A 698 -9.02 -23.94 -52.00
C LEU A 698 -10.48 -24.43 -51.99
N ASN A 699 -11.07 -24.43 -50.80
CA ASN A 699 -12.45 -24.86 -50.49
C ASN A 699 -13.49 -23.75 -50.78
N ASN A 700 -13.49 -23.14 -51.97
CA ASN A 700 -14.15 -21.87 -52.34
C ASN A 700 -13.41 -20.57 -51.91
N GLY A 701 -12.17 -20.69 -51.44
CA GLY A 701 -11.26 -19.57 -51.23
C GLY A 701 -10.39 -19.21 -52.43
N ASN A 702 -9.63 -18.13 -52.30
CA ASN A 702 -8.74 -17.61 -53.33
C ASN A 702 -7.27 -17.66 -52.89
N LEU A 703 -6.36 -17.68 -53.86
CA LEU A 703 -4.92 -17.56 -53.67
C LEU A 703 -4.41 -16.34 -54.42
N ALA A 704 -3.73 -15.42 -53.74
CA ALA A 704 -3.26 -14.18 -54.33
C ALA A 704 -1.79 -13.89 -54.04
N ASN A 705 -1.21 -12.97 -54.81
CA ASN A 705 -0.05 -12.18 -54.44
C ASN A 705 -0.35 -10.71 -54.72
N SER A 706 -0.51 -9.92 -53.68
CA SER A 706 -0.71 -8.47 -53.82
C SER A 706 0.60 -7.69 -53.98
N ASN A 707 1.76 -8.32 -53.77
CA ASN A 707 3.05 -7.63 -53.78
C ASN A 707 3.61 -7.47 -55.21
N THR A 708 3.47 -6.27 -55.78
CA THR A 708 4.00 -5.95 -57.12
C THR A 708 5.53 -5.83 -57.17
N GLY A 709 6.20 -5.73 -56.02
CA GLY A 709 7.65 -5.60 -55.92
C GLY A 709 8.40 -6.93 -55.77
N ALA A 710 7.68 -8.03 -55.49
CA ALA A 710 8.28 -9.34 -55.29
C ALA A 710 7.34 -10.46 -55.75
N ALA A 711 7.87 -11.36 -56.60
CA ALA A 711 7.16 -12.56 -57.01
C ALA A 711 7.05 -13.55 -55.84
N ALA A 712 5.87 -14.17 -55.68
CA ALA A 712 5.64 -15.24 -54.73
C ALA A 712 5.89 -16.61 -55.36
N SER A 713 6.27 -17.62 -54.56
CA SER A 713 6.42 -18.99 -55.05
C SER A 713 5.93 -20.06 -54.07
N TYR A 714 5.30 -21.10 -54.63
CA TYR A 714 4.85 -22.28 -53.89
C TYR A 714 5.10 -23.57 -54.68
N SER A 715 5.66 -24.58 -54.02
CA SER A 715 6.05 -25.85 -54.63
C SER A 715 5.21 -27.06 -54.17
N GLY A 716 4.34 -26.87 -53.18
CA GLY A 716 3.43 -27.92 -52.71
C GLY A 716 2.19 -28.06 -53.60
N VAL A 717 1.30 -28.98 -53.24
CA VAL A 717 0.09 -29.27 -54.01
C VAL A 717 -0.95 -28.17 -53.80
N VAL A 718 -1.63 -27.75 -54.87
CA VAL A 718 -2.81 -26.88 -54.78
C VAL A 718 -4.03 -27.65 -55.27
N THR A 719 -5.02 -27.82 -54.39
CA THR A 719 -6.25 -28.58 -54.68
C THR A 719 -7.44 -27.64 -54.78
N PHE A 720 -8.22 -27.73 -55.86
CA PHE A 720 -9.44 -26.94 -56.03
C PHE A 720 -10.67 -27.74 -55.58
N ASN A 721 -11.40 -27.21 -54.60
CA ASN A 721 -12.60 -27.83 -54.05
C ASN A 721 -13.71 -26.78 -53.97
N GLY A 722 -14.50 -26.63 -55.04
CA GLY A 722 -15.48 -25.55 -55.14
C GLY A 722 -15.79 -25.19 -56.59
N THR A 723 -16.63 -24.17 -56.80
CA THR A 723 -17.16 -23.87 -58.15
C THR A 723 -16.17 -23.16 -59.08
N THR A 724 -15.22 -22.36 -58.58
CA THR A 724 -14.02 -21.86 -59.31
C THR A 724 -13.18 -20.90 -58.43
N PRO A 725 -12.12 -21.34 -57.74
CA PRO A 725 -11.22 -20.43 -57.01
C PRO A 725 -10.57 -19.38 -57.91
N GLN A 726 -10.30 -18.19 -57.35
CA GLN A 726 -9.49 -17.17 -58.01
C GLN A 726 -8.02 -17.36 -57.63
N ILE A 727 -7.13 -17.31 -58.61
CA ILE A 727 -5.68 -17.42 -58.40
C ILE A 727 -4.99 -16.27 -59.14
N GLY A 728 -4.14 -15.47 -58.48
CA GLY A 728 -3.40 -14.41 -59.15
C GLY A 728 -3.15 -13.18 -58.28
N GLY A 729 -3.56 -12.00 -58.72
CA GLY A 729 -3.26 -10.73 -58.04
C GLY A 729 -2.34 -9.83 -58.85
N ASP A 730 -1.96 -8.70 -58.26
CA ASP A 730 -1.17 -7.67 -58.95
C ASP A 730 0.31 -8.04 -59.04
N GLY A 731 0.80 -8.86 -58.11
CA GLY A 731 2.15 -9.43 -58.12
C GLY A 731 2.22 -10.79 -58.81
N ASP A 732 3.42 -11.17 -59.24
CA ASP A 732 3.65 -12.44 -59.91
C ASP A 732 3.57 -13.63 -58.94
N ILE A 733 3.07 -14.78 -59.41
CA ILE A 733 3.05 -16.05 -58.67
C ILE A 733 3.69 -17.15 -59.52
N MET A 734 4.60 -17.93 -58.93
CA MET A 734 5.13 -19.16 -59.48
C MET A 734 4.61 -20.37 -58.70
N LEU A 735 3.83 -21.24 -59.36
CA LEU A 735 3.38 -22.52 -58.80
C LEU A 735 4.15 -23.67 -59.47
N SER A 736 4.99 -24.35 -58.70
CA SER A 736 5.84 -25.45 -59.19
C SER A 736 5.35 -26.83 -58.78
N GLY A 737 4.38 -26.92 -57.86
CA GLY A 737 3.75 -28.16 -57.45
C GLY A 737 2.57 -28.55 -58.33
N GLU A 738 1.91 -29.67 -57.98
CA GLU A 738 0.73 -30.16 -58.72
C GLU A 738 -0.50 -29.30 -58.43
N LEU A 739 -1.19 -28.85 -59.49
CA LEU A 739 -2.55 -28.30 -59.39
C LEU A 739 -3.54 -29.40 -59.75
N THR A 740 -4.50 -29.70 -58.87
CA THR A 740 -5.40 -30.84 -59.05
C THR A 740 -6.85 -30.54 -58.67
N SER A 741 -7.78 -31.31 -59.27
CA SER A 741 -9.25 -31.18 -59.15
C SER A 741 -9.81 -29.85 -59.68
N GLY A 742 -11.09 -29.81 -60.07
CA GLY A 742 -11.78 -28.55 -60.42
C GLY A 742 -11.12 -27.70 -61.51
N GLY A 743 -11.49 -26.42 -61.59
CA GLY A 743 -10.89 -25.40 -62.47
C GLY A 743 -10.70 -24.08 -61.73
N PHE A 744 -10.07 -23.07 -62.32
CA PHE A 744 -9.78 -21.80 -61.64
C PHE A 744 -9.91 -20.58 -62.57
N THR A 745 -10.01 -19.38 -61.98
CA THR A 745 -9.94 -18.12 -62.71
C THR A 745 -8.66 -17.38 -62.34
N LYS A 746 -7.85 -17.01 -63.34
CA LYS A 746 -6.70 -16.13 -63.19
C LYS A 746 -7.15 -14.67 -63.15
N THR A 747 -6.83 -13.97 -62.06
CA THR A 747 -7.15 -12.56 -61.82
C THR A 747 -5.93 -11.69 -61.53
N GLY A 748 -6.12 -10.38 -61.52
CA GLY A 748 -5.08 -9.38 -61.24
C GLY A 748 -4.07 -9.20 -62.38
N SER A 749 -3.30 -8.11 -62.35
CA SER A 749 -2.39 -7.74 -63.44
C SER A 749 -1.12 -8.59 -63.52
N GLY A 750 -0.75 -9.27 -62.43
CA GLY A 750 0.49 -10.05 -62.34
C GLY A 750 0.49 -11.30 -63.21
N THR A 751 1.66 -11.91 -63.35
CA THR A 751 1.88 -13.16 -64.08
C THR A 751 1.69 -14.37 -63.15
N LEU A 752 0.78 -15.28 -63.49
CA LEU A 752 0.72 -16.60 -62.87
C LEU A 752 1.51 -17.58 -63.75
N THR A 753 2.59 -18.14 -63.24
CA THR A 753 3.37 -19.17 -63.92
C THR A 753 3.11 -20.53 -63.30
N LEU A 754 2.69 -21.49 -64.13
CA LEU A 754 2.55 -22.90 -63.79
C LEU A 754 3.79 -23.64 -64.32
N ALA A 755 4.74 -23.93 -63.44
CA ALA A 755 5.98 -24.63 -63.78
C ALA A 755 5.91 -26.16 -63.54
N GLY A 756 4.95 -26.62 -62.75
CA GLY A 756 4.73 -28.03 -62.44
C GLY A 756 3.72 -28.73 -63.36
N THR A 757 3.53 -30.04 -63.14
CA THR A 757 2.44 -30.80 -63.77
C THR A 757 1.10 -30.38 -63.17
N SER A 758 0.13 -29.96 -63.98
CA SER A 758 -1.23 -29.68 -63.53
C SER A 758 -2.19 -30.75 -64.05
N SER A 759 -2.91 -31.42 -63.15
CA SER A 759 -3.84 -32.54 -63.41
C SER A 759 -5.31 -32.16 -63.21
N TYR A 760 -5.61 -30.88 -62.94
CA TYR A 760 -6.98 -30.39 -62.79
C TYR A 760 -7.79 -30.58 -64.09
N THR A 761 -9.11 -30.75 -63.94
CA THR A 761 -10.02 -31.20 -65.02
C THR A 761 -11.11 -30.20 -65.37
N GLY A 762 -11.24 -29.12 -64.62
CA GLY A 762 -12.21 -28.04 -64.86
C GLY A 762 -11.69 -26.97 -65.82
N ALA A 763 -12.54 -25.98 -66.05
CA ALA A 763 -12.23 -24.85 -66.92
C ALA A 763 -11.25 -23.86 -66.28
N THR A 764 -10.38 -23.29 -67.10
CA THR A 764 -9.47 -22.19 -66.75
C THR A 764 -9.93 -20.92 -67.44
N THR A 765 -10.16 -19.84 -66.69
CA THR A 765 -10.46 -18.53 -67.27
C THR A 765 -9.32 -17.56 -66.95
N VAL A 766 -8.69 -16.96 -67.95
CA VAL A 766 -7.71 -15.89 -67.78
C VAL A 766 -8.43 -14.56 -67.93
N SER A 767 -8.85 -13.99 -66.81
CA SER A 767 -9.65 -12.76 -66.80
C SER A 767 -8.77 -11.51 -66.94
N LEU A 768 -7.60 -11.48 -66.31
CA LEU A 768 -6.65 -10.36 -66.34
C LEU A 768 -5.20 -10.87 -66.20
N GLY A 769 -4.26 -10.07 -66.72
CA GLY A 769 -2.82 -10.34 -66.64
C GLY A 769 -2.39 -11.51 -67.53
N SER A 770 -1.30 -12.17 -67.14
CA SER A 770 -0.72 -13.28 -67.92
C SER A 770 -0.80 -14.62 -67.17
N LEU A 771 -1.19 -15.67 -67.88
CA LEU A 771 -1.00 -17.06 -67.48
C LEU A 771 0.13 -17.66 -68.33
N VAL A 772 1.20 -18.11 -67.69
CA VAL A 772 2.34 -18.76 -68.32
C VAL A 772 2.35 -20.24 -67.94
N VAL A 773 2.33 -21.14 -68.92
CA VAL A 773 2.33 -22.60 -68.70
C VAL A 773 3.65 -23.20 -69.15
N ASN A 774 4.64 -23.19 -68.27
CA ASN A 774 5.94 -23.85 -68.51
C ASN A 774 5.95 -25.33 -68.08
N GLY A 775 4.82 -25.82 -67.55
CA GLY A 775 4.56 -27.22 -67.21
C GLY A 775 3.54 -27.87 -68.15
N ASN A 776 2.50 -28.49 -67.59
CA ASN A 776 1.44 -29.15 -68.37
C ASN A 776 0.04 -28.82 -67.80
N ILE A 777 -0.94 -28.50 -68.66
CA ILE A 777 -2.38 -28.36 -68.32
C ILE A 777 -3.28 -29.28 -69.16
N SER A 778 -2.74 -30.35 -69.76
CA SER A 778 -3.37 -31.18 -70.81
C SER A 778 -4.70 -31.83 -70.42
N THR A 779 -5.03 -31.87 -69.12
CA THR A 779 -6.28 -32.43 -68.60
C THR A 779 -7.38 -31.38 -68.41
N SER A 780 -7.09 -30.10 -68.59
CA SER A 780 -8.10 -29.04 -68.52
C SER A 780 -9.09 -29.15 -69.68
N VAL A 781 -10.39 -29.02 -69.38
CA VAL A 781 -11.48 -29.25 -70.33
C VAL A 781 -11.78 -28.01 -71.20
N LEU A 782 -11.44 -26.80 -70.74
CA LEU A 782 -11.68 -25.53 -71.46
C LEU A 782 -10.77 -24.41 -70.92
N THR A 783 -10.07 -23.67 -71.79
CA THR A 783 -9.35 -22.44 -71.41
C THR A 783 -9.92 -21.23 -72.15
N THR A 784 -10.44 -20.25 -71.42
CA THR A 784 -10.92 -18.97 -71.94
C THR A 784 -9.92 -17.88 -71.61
N VAL A 785 -9.58 -17.02 -72.57
CA VAL A 785 -8.74 -15.84 -72.35
C VAL A 785 -9.58 -14.62 -72.71
N GLU A 786 -9.85 -13.77 -71.72
CA GLU A 786 -10.64 -12.54 -71.90
C GLU A 786 -9.82 -11.46 -72.61
N ASP A 787 -10.51 -10.46 -73.17
CA ASP A 787 -9.86 -9.35 -73.88
C ASP A 787 -8.85 -8.61 -72.97
N GLY A 788 -7.62 -8.42 -73.46
CA GLY A 788 -6.52 -7.82 -72.70
C GLY A 788 -5.75 -8.77 -71.75
N ALA A 789 -6.17 -10.03 -71.61
CA ALA A 789 -5.39 -11.06 -70.93
C ALA A 789 -4.48 -11.84 -71.90
N SER A 790 -3.45 -12.52 -71.38
CA SER A 790 -2.56 -13.34 -72.19
C SER A 790 -2.39 -14.75 -71.64
N LEU A 791 -2.30 -15.72 -72.55
CA LEU A 791 -1.88 -17.09 -72.28
C LEU A 791 -0.61 -17.36 -73.11
N SER A 792 0.46 -17.81 -72.45
CA SER A 792 1.71 -18.24 -73.10
C SER A 792 2.26 -19.48 -72.39
N GLY A 793 3.28 -20.13 -72.94
CA GLY A 793 3.88 -21.33 -72.35
C GLY A 793 4.92 -21.94 -73.27
#